data_AF-H2XWV3-F1
#
_entry.id   AF-H2XWV3-F1
#
_cell.length_a   1.000
_cell.length_b   1.000
_cell.length_c   1.000
_cell.angle_alpha   90.00
_cell.angle_beta   90.00
_cell.angle_gamma   90.00
#
_symmetry.space_group_name_H-M   'P 1'
#
loop_
_entity.id
_entity.type
_entity.pdbx_description
1 polymer ?
#
loop_
_entity_poly.entity_id
_entity_poly.type
_entity_poly.pdbx_seq_one_letter_code
_entity_poly.pdbx_strand_id
1 'polypeptide(L)'
;DVNLAIGFLMAVGETRSMGVLENICLSAGNNYTTITATAEAGLYISRFHGLLSHVPKYRMLLLDAKWAYTFTSLKIPVDGILQSTLQWKQAFLFKLITHPLITGSLLKSYCKDYKMDSDKTLLQYVDCLLAFSFNNQRTNGSRTWKAIEEELKWLTKNIVDKYELLRQLERCLRNNISAYDYDKIEFMLNLIKLNFTSADQVLDVQKGLNLLNYLLHIKRENNPTDLEKQQFWKRGSVSSKSLPSISSTRLPLHALLYGDTNHAWKVISAEVTKKSVDLLVPVAKLLKLNVDKLYMTAAENMITELLVGQIEFFYQHCNCSLNNDDLNSVEMTMIRSLVENISSCQMCVAMARRVSELIPSGAEKVESYKWCLSLLSEWKKSIPEDSSDMSSVDSVFQSINQDFRTSNIEHLLALEKLNTADVLLLVNQPANLIIHLYQHPSIIQRFYAPGDAYPDIHGVVDQVAELYDQDVARLRLTMTLKLLLTVEKKHDQDQEEDNVSQENKEEKTLIQLLYLLTYGNPLTQAKHLSRLLGDQKHRKVTNITKLRVLNCLFHIVDDDVIYNLTDKRADHLRDELQLFVYLSKLDAANFKISISHLREADKLSVVHSILSSATHRHNPDTLKVAAEMCQEFGPAPQDTWAVILQQLVALQEVSYLHQLLPNIFHIPAVSTLPCLTSVWQTCVTLPLVALTPPLDEQQNEFVVSCYHFLVLSPLLHRMNLAYVAQQFESLQLYALALGCLLASPASHDRARKLVELKGTEIEAQMEKFCGGKSPIIGHMLLSTFLSANKKT
;
A
#
# COMPACT_ATOMS: atom_id res chain seq x y z
N ASP A 1 34.60 55.16 -73.63
CA ASP A 1 35.95 54.70 -74.02
C ASP A 1 36.96 55.39 -73.12
N VAL A 2 37.64 54.62 -72.25
CA VAL A 2 38.57 55.14 -71.24
C VAL A 2 39.83 55.74 -71.89
N ASN A 3 40.31 55.13 -72.97
CA ASN A 3 41.52 55.58 -73.66
C ASN A 3 41.29 56.93 -74.35
N LEU A 4 40.11 57.12 -74.94
CA LEU A 4 39.71 58.39 -75.54
C LEU A 4 39.54 59.49 -74.48
N ALA A 5 38.96 59.15 -73.32
CA ALA A 5 38.82 60.07 -72.19
C ALA A 5 40.19 60.49 -71.62
N ILE A 6 41.13 59.55 -71.48
CA ILE A 6 42.52 59.85 -71.06
C ILE A 6 43.20 60.77 -72.09
N GLY A 7 43.05 60.48 -73.38
CA GLY A 7 43.57 61.31 -74.48
C GLY A 7 43.09 62.77 -74.42
N PHE A 8 41.79 62.97 -74.21
CA PHE A 8 41.20 64.30 -74.04
C PHE A 8 41.69 65.00 -72.77
N LEU A 9 41.75 64.30 -71.64
CA LEU A 9 42.14 64.90 -70.37
C LEU A 9 43.62 65.31 -70.33
N MET A 10 44.51 64.57 -71.03
CA MET A 10 45.91 64.97 -71.21
C MET A 10 46.06 66.29 -71.99
N ALA A 11 45.12 66.61 -72.89
CA ALA A 11 45.18 67.82 -73.73
C ALA A 11 44.69 69.10 -73.03
N VAL A 12 43.93 68.99 -71.93
CA VAL A 12 43.15 70.09 -71.35
C VAL A 12 43.85 70.78 -70.14
N GLY A 13 45.02 70.29 -69.72
CA GLY A 13 45.84 70.84 -68.63
C GLY A 13 45.46 70.32 -67.23
N GLU A 14 46.37 70.42 -66.26
CA GLU A 14 46.26 69.79 -64.92
C GLU A 14 45.00 70.22 -64.14
N THR A 15 44.76 71.53 -63.99
CA THR A 15 43.66 72.05 -63.16
C THR A 15 42.28 71.75 -63.76
N ARG A 16 42.14 71.83 -65.08
CA ARG A 16 40.88 71.52 -65.77
C ARG A 16 40.62 70.03 -65.86
N SER A 17 41.64 69.20 -66.08
CA SER A 17 41.46 67.74 -66.14
C SER A 17 40.99 67.17 -64.80
N MET A 18 41.53 67.67 -63.68
CA MET A 18 41.08 67.30 -62.34
C MET A 18 39.66 67.80 -62.03
N GLY A 19 39.31 69.05 -62.40
CA GLY A 19 37.95 69.56 -62.23
C GLY A 19 36.90 68.81 -63.06
N VAL A 20 37.26 68.35 -64.27
CA VAL A 20 36.39 67.50 -65.09
C VAL A 20 36.19 66.13 -64.43
N LEU A 21 37.25 65.51 -63.90
CA LEU A 21 37.15 64.23 -63.20
C LEU A 21 36.29 64.32 -61.94
N GLU A 22 36.42 65.38 -61.14
CA GLU A 22 35.60 65.61 -59.95
C GLU A 22 34.12 65.82 -60.30
N ASN A 23 33.83 66.59 -61.35
CA ASN A 23 32.46 66.81 -61.84
C ASN A 23 31.81 65.53 -62.36
N ILE A 24 32.57 64.67 -63.06
CA ILE A 24 32.04 63.37 -63.52
C ILE A 24 31.80 62.44 -62.32
N CYS A 25 32.66 62.47 -61.29
CA CYS A 25 32.43 61.69 -60.08
C CYS A 25 31.17 62.12 -59.32
N LEU A 26 30.87 63.42 -59.26
CA LEU A 26 29.66 63.95 -58.62
C LEU A 26 28.38 63.67 -59.42
N SER A 27 28.46 63.67 -60.76
CA SER A 27 27.30 63.45 -61.64
C SER A 27 27.01 61.98 -61.94
N ALA A 28 27.96 61.07 -61.70
CA ALA A 28 27.81 59.65 -62.03
C ALA A 28 26.82 58.88 -61.12
N GLY A 29 26.48 59.41 -59.93
CA GLY A 29 25.51 58.78 -59.01
C GLY A 29 25.83 57.30 -58.72
N ASN A 30 24.90 56.39 -59.02
CA ASN A 30 25.06 54.94 -58.85
C ASN A 30 25.59 54.20 -60.09
N ASN A 31 26.09 54.92 -61.11
CA ASN A 31 26.66 54.27 -62.30
C ASN A 31 28.12 53.87 -62.05
N TYR A 32 28.32 52.70 -61.43
CA TYR A 32 29.66 52.23 -61.05
C TYR A 32 30.60 51.97 -62.25
N THR A 33 30.06 51.76 -63.46
CA THR A 33 30.87 51.60 -64.68
C THR A 33 31.50 52.90 -65.15
N THR A 34 30.80 54.04 -64.96
CA THR A 34 31.38 55.35 -65.25
C THR A 34 32.35 55.78 -64.16
N ILE A 35 32.08 55.43 -62.90
CA ILE A 35 32.98 55.71 -61.76
C ILE A 35 34.29 54.91 -61.84
N THR A 36 34.25 53.65 -62.28
CA THR A 36 35.47 52.86 -62.53
C THR A 36 36.30 53.48 -63.66
N ALA A 37 35.66 53.85 -64.78
CA ALA A 37 36.31 54.53 -65.89
C ALA A 37 36.94 55.88 -65.50
N THR A 38 36.27 56.69 -64.66
CA THR A 38 36.84 57.95 -64.15
C THR A 38 37.97 57.73 -63.16
N ALA A 39 37.88 56.71 -62.30
CA ALA A 39 38.95 56.34 -61.37
C ALA A 39 40.22 55.90 -62.12
N GLU A 40 40.07 55.11 -63.18
CA GLU A 40 41.18 54.68 -64.05
C GLU A 40 41.82 55.88 -64.75
N ALA A 41 41.02 56.73 -65.40
CA ALA A 41 41.52 57.94 -66.03
C ALA A 41 42.22 58.86 -65.00
N GLY A 42 41.64 59.06 -63.83
CA GLY A 42 42.21 59.85 -62.74
C GLY A 42 43.52 59.30 -62.18
N LEU A 43 43.68 57.97 -62.11
CA LEU A 43 44.95 57.32 -61.75
C LEU A 43 46.05 57.59 -62.78
N TYR A 44 45.73 57.47 -64.08
CA TYR A 44 46.69 57.72 -65.16
C TYR A 44 47.11 59.20 -65.21
N ILE A 45 46.15 60.11 -65.12
CA ILE A 45 46.39 61.57 -65.14
C ILE A 45 47.16 62.02 -63.90
N SER A 46 46.82 61.51 -62.71
CA SER A 46 47.56 61.83 -61.48
C SER A 46 49.01 61.35 -61.53
N ARG A 47 49.30 60.22 -62.19
CA ARG A 47 50.67 59.74 -62.42
C ARG A 47 51.39 60.55 -63.49
N PHE A 48 50.71 60.91 -64.57
CA PHE A 48 51.26 61.70 -65.67
C PHE A 48 51.69 63.11 -65.22
N HIS A 49 50.88 63.78 -64.40
CA HIS A 49 51.18 65.10 -63.84
C HIS A 49 52.01 65.06 -62.54
N GLY A 50 52.44 63.89 -62.05
CA GLY A 50 53.27 63.77 -60.84
C GLY A 50 52.54 64.04 -59.50
N LEU A 51 51.20 64.06 -59.50
CA LEU A 51 50.35 64.32 -58.33
C LEU A 51 50.22 63.09 -57.43
N LEU A 52 51.30 62.73 -56.74
CA LEU A 52 51.37 61.54 -55.87
C LEU A 52 50.34 61.57 -54.72
N SER A 53 49.85 62.74 -54.32
CA SER A 53 48.81 62.91 -53.28
C SER A 53 47.41 62.47 -53.74
N HIS A 54 47.12 62.48 -55.04
CA HIS A 54 45.82 62.10 -55.62
C HIS A 54 45.75 60.63 -56.04
N VAL A 55 46.90 59.99 -56.29
CA VAL A 55 47.00 58.54 -56.59
C VAL A 55 46.29 57.66 -55.54
N PRO A 56 46.47 57.83 -54.21
CA PRO A 56 45.74 57.01 -53.24
C PRO A 56 44.23 57.26 -53.25
N LYS A 57 43.78 58.49 -53.55
CA LYS A 57 42.35 58.85 -53.63
C LYS A 57 41.66 58.10 -54.77
N TYR A 58 42.22 58.16 -55.99
CA TYR A 58 41.63 57.43 -57.13
C TYR A 58 41.80 55.91 -57.02
N ARG A 59 42.85 55.42 -56.34
CA ARG A 59 43.00 53.99 -56.05
C ARG A 59 41.91 53.48 -55.11
N MET A 60 41.56 54.25 -54.09
CA MET A 60 40.44 53.94 -53.20
C MET A 60 39.09 54.04 -53.94
N LEU A 61 38.91 55.04 -54.81
CA LEU A 61 37.71 55.19 -55.64
C LEU A 61 37.49 53.96 -56.55
N LEU A 62 38.56 53.44 -57.16
CA LEU A 62 38.52 52.23 -57.99
C LEU A 62 38.11 50.99 -57.18
N LEU A 63 38.66 50.81 -55.97
CA LEU A 63 38.30 49.71 -55.08
C LEU A 63 36.83 49.83 -54.61
N ASP A 64 36.39 51.04 -54.24
CA ASP A 64 35.01 51.30 -53.83
C ASP A 64 34.02 51.04 -54.97
N ALA A 65 34.35 51.44 -56.20
CA ALA A 65 33.53 51.17 -57.36
C ALA A 65 33.47 49.67 -57.73
N LYS A 66 34.60 48.94 -57.60
CA LYS A 66 34.63 47.47 -57.75
C LYS A 66 33.69 46.78 -56.76
N TRP A 67 33.77 47.13 -55.48
CA TRP A 67 32.94 46.50 -54.44
C TRP A 67 31.47 46.95 -54.50
N ALA A 68 31.19 48.19 -54.88
CA ALA A 68 29.83 48.64 -55.10
C ALA A 68 29.17 47.90 -56.28
N TYR A 69 29.92 47.66 -57.36
CA TYR A 69 29.44 46.83 -58.47
C TYR A 69 29.16 45.39 -58.05
N THR A 70 30.08 44.74 -57.32
CA THR A 70 29.89 43.35 -56.88
C THR A 70 28.72 43.20 -55.91
N PHE A 71 28.56 44.09 -54.94
CA PHE A 71 27.43 44.04 -54.00
C PHE A 71 26.09 44.38 -54.65
N THR A 72 26.06 45.31 -55.59
CA THR A 72 24.84 45.61 -56.37
C THR A 72 24.43 44.42 -57.23
N SER A 73 25.38 43.70 -57.82
CA SER A 73 25.11 42.45 -58.57
C SER A 73 24.53 41.34 -57.68
N LEU A 74 24.89 41.34 -56.38
CA LEU A 74 24.36 40.43 -55.36
C LEU A 74 23.09 40.96 -54.67
N LYS A 75 22.52 42.07 -55.16
CA LYS A 75 21.33 42.75 -54.62
C LYS A 75 21.47 43.24 -53.17
N ILE A 76 22.69 43.55 -52.73
CA ILE A 76 22.95 44.15 -51.42
C ILE A 76 22.88 45.67 -51.58
N PRO A 77 22.11 46.40 -50.76
CA PRO A 77 22.06 47.86 -50.83
C PRO A 77 23.40 48.47 -50.42
N VAL A 78 23.91 49.38 -51.24
CA VAL A 78 25.26 49.95 -51.13
C VAL A 78 25.22 51.47 -50.94
N ASP A 79 24.32 51.96 -50.09
CA ASP A 79 24.17 53.38 -49.83
C ASP A 79 25.38 53.89 -49.03
N GLY A 80 26.30 54.57 -49.72
CA GLY A 80 27.44 55.24 -49.10
C GLY A 80 28.74 54.42 -48.99
N ILE A 81 29.05 53.51 -49.93
CA ILE A 81 30.43 52.97 -50.06
C ILE A 81 31.41 53.99 -50.64
N LEU A 82 30.93 54.80 -51.58
CA LEU A 82 31.77 55.76 -52.32
C LEU A 82 32.26 56.85 -51.35
N GLN A 83 33.58 56.98 -51.21
CA GLN A 83 34.25 57.96 -50.34
C GLN A 83 34.00 57.80 -48.82
N SER A 84 33.57 56.62 -48.40
CA SER A 84 33.26 56.36 -46.99
C SER A 84 34.50 56.09 -46.14
N THR A 85 34.38 56.40 -44.84
CA THR A 85 35.48 56.18 -43.89
C THR A 85 35.75 54.69 -43.67
N LEU A 86 36.98 54.34 -43.29
CA LEU A 86 37.33 52.96 -42.95
C LEU A 86 36.41 52.37 -41.85
N GLN A 87 35.98 53.22 -40.91
CA GLN A 87 35.03 52.87 -39.84
C GLN A 87 33.66 52.46 -40.39
N TRP A 88 33.15 53.16 -41.40
CA TRP A 88 31.90 52.78 -42.06
C TRP A 88 32.03 51.42 -42.74
N LYS A 89 33.16 51.17 -43.42
CA LYS A 89 33.45 49.90 -44.10
C LYS A 89 33.57 48.73 -43.11
N GLN A 90 34.15 48.97 -41.94
CA GLN A 90 34.18 48.01 -40.84
C GLN A 90 32.78 47.76 -40.23
N ALA A 91 31.94 48.79 -40.09
CA ALA A 91 30.56 48.61 -39.63
C ALA A 91 29.69 47.86 -40.67
N PHE A 92 29.98 48.06 -41.96
CA PHE A 92 29.29 47.39 -43.06
C PHE A 92 29.62 45.89 -43.14
N LEU A 93 30.79 45.45 -42.64
CA LEU A 93 31.13 44.01 -42.55
C LEU A 93 30.06 43.20 -41.83
N PHE A 94 29.45 43.70 -40.76
CA PHE A 94 28.40 42.97 -40.05
C PHE A 94 27.15 42.71 -40.92
N LYS A 95 26.80 43.67 -41.80
CA LYS A 95 25.72 43.49 -42.79
C LYS A 95 26.11 42.51 -43.89
N LEU A 96 27.40 42.48 -44.27
CA LEU A 96 27.91 41.54 -45.26
C LEU A 96 27.96 40.11 -44.74
N ILE A 97 28.47 39.91 -43.51
CA ILE A 97 28.58 38.61 -42.85
C ILE A 97 27.20 37.94 -42.69
N THR A 98 26.14 38.73 -42.50
CA THR A 98 24.78 38.23 -42.28
C THR A 98 24.01 37.96 -43.58
N HIS A 99 24.55 38.31 -44.76
CA HIS A 99 23.84 38.20 -46.03
C HIS A 99 23.94 36.77 -46.63
N PRO A 100 22.82 36.16 -47.07
CA PRO A 100 22.80 34.75 -47.49
C PRO A 100 23.63 34.45 -48.75
N LEU A 101 23.89 35.44 -49.61
CA LEU A 101 24.61 35.25 -50.88
C LEU A 101 26.13 35.46 -50.80
N ILE A 102 26.67 35.87 -49.64
CA ILE A 102 28.10 36.20 -49.50
C ILE A 102 28.92 34.98 -49.11
N THR A 103 29.91 34.58 -49.90
CA THR A 103 30.81 33.44 -49.62
C THR A 103 32.04 33.86 -48.80
N GLY A 104 32.71 32.90 -48.14
CA GLY A 104 33.96 33.17 -47.41
C GLY A 104 35.07 33.73 -48.31
N SER A 105 35.10 33.34 -49.59
CA SER A 105 36.07 33.83 -50.58
C SER A 105 35.90 35.32 -50.92
N LEU A 106 34.65 35.79 -50.99
CA LEU A 106 34.33 37.21 -51.20
C LEU A 106 34.70 38.05 -49.97
N LEU A 107 34.44 37.55 -48.76
CA LEU A 107 34.85 38.25 -47.53
C LEU A 107 36.38 38.34 -47.40
N LYS A 108 37.09 37.26 -47.70
CA LYS A 108 38.56 37.25 -47.68
C LYS A 108 39.16 38.25 -48.68
N SER A 109 38.59 38.35 -49.89
CA SER A 109 39.04 39.34 -50.88
C SER A 109 38.68 40.77 -50.49
N TYR A 110 37.52 41.00 -49.87
CA TYR A 110 37.12 42.30 -49.33
C TYR A 110 38.07 42.76 -48.23
N CYS A 111 38.37 41.91 -47.25
CA CYS A 111 39.30 42.22 -46.17
C CYS A 111 40.72 42.49 -46.71
N LYS A 112 41.17 41.73 -47.72
CA LYS A 112 42.47 41.95 -48.36
C LYS A 112 42.55 43.29 -49.09
N ASP A 113 41.52 43.66 -49.85
CA ASP A 113 41.48 44.91 -50.62
C ASP A 113 41.46 46.15 -49.70
N TYR A 114 40.78 46.07 -48.54
CA TYR A 114 40.71 47.16 -47.55
C TYR A 114 41.73 47.05 -46.40
N LYS A 115 42.65 46.09 -46.44
CA LYS A 115 43.65 45.82 -45.37
C LYS A 115 43.03 45.60 -43.98
N MET A 116 41.91 44.89 -43.93
CA MET A 116 41.26 44.46 -42.70
C MET A 116 41.72 43.06 -42.29
N ASP A 117 41.48 42.69 -41.04
CA ASP A 117 41.79 41.36 -40.50
C ASP A 117 40.87 40.28 -41.13
N SER A 118 41.42 39.50 -42.06
CA SER A 118 40.68 38.45 -42.74
C SER A 118 40.26 37.34 -41.79
N ASP A 119 41.11 36.95 -40.86
CA ASP A 119 40.87 35.79 -40.01
C ASP A 119 39.77 36.11 -39.00
N LYS A 120 39.83 37.27 -38.34
CA LYS A 120 38.75 37.73 -37.46
C LYS A 120 37.40 37.84 -38.16
N THR A 121 37.38 38.28 -39.41
CA THR A 121 36.13 38.39 -40.19
C THR A 121 35.59 37.01 -40.58
N LEU A 122 36.47 36.09 -41.00
CA LEU A 122 36.08 34.72 -41.35
C LEU A 122 35.62 33.93 -40.12
N LEU A 123 36.22 34.15 -38.96
CA LEU A 123 35.79 33.59 -37.68
C LEU A 123 34.38 34.09 -37.32
N GLN A 124 34.09 35.39 -37.42
CA GLN A 124 32.73 35.93 -37.22
C GLN A 124 31.72 35.36 -38.23
N TYR A 125 32.18 35.07 -39.44
CA TYR A 125 31.37 34.45 -40.48
C TYR A 125 31.03 32.98 -40.17
N VAL A 126 31.94 32.21 -39.56
CA VAL A 126 31.64 30.85 -39.05
C VAL A 126 30.50 30.88 -38.02
N ASP A 127 30.55 31.82 -37.07
CA ASP A 127 29.49 31.99 -36.06
C ASP A 127 28.13 32.26 -36.73
N CYS A 128 28.10 33.18 -37.70
CA CYS A 128 26.88 33.52 -38.42
C CYS A 128 26.35 32.34 -39.25
N LEU A 129 27.20 31.66 -40.01
CA LEU A 129 26.80 30.49 -40.82
C LEU A 129 26.12 29.42 -39.97
N LEU A 130 26.68 29.10 -38.81
CA LEU A 130 26.14 28.08 -37.93
C LEU A 130 24.92 28.58 -37.15
N ALA A 131 24.85 29.87 -36.79
CA ALA A 131 23.67 30.46 -36.15
C ALA A 131 22.43 30.46 -37.07
N PHE A 132 22.61 30.76 -38.37
CA PHE A 132 21.51 30.71 -39.35
C PHE A 132 20.95 29.29 -39.53
N SER A 133 21.79 28.26 -39.35
CA SER A 133 21.36 26.85 -39.44
C SER A 133 20.43 26.43 -38.29
N PHE A 134 20.47 27.11 -37.15
CA PHE A 134 19.66 26.81 -35.97
C PHE A 134 18.24 27.39 -36.05
N ASN A 135 18.11 28.61 -36.58
CA ASN A 135 16.87 29.40 -36.47
C ASN A 135 15.89 29.24 -37.65
N ASN A 136 16.32 28.71 -38.80
CA ASN A 136 15.51 28.72 -40.02
C ASN A 136 15.13 27.32 -40.52
N GLN A 137 13.91 26.88 -40.21
CA GLN A 137 13.24 25.80 -40.94
C GLN A 137 12.34 26.31 -42.09
N ARG A 138 12.19 27.63 -42.31
CA ARG A 138 11.07 28.16 -43.13
C ARG A 138 11.32 29.40 -44.00
N THR A 139 12.56 29.75 -44.37
CA THR A 139 12.79 30.90 -45.27
C THR A 139 13.31 30.48 -46.64
N ASN A 140 12.59 30.88 -47.70
CA ASN A 140 12.83 30.61 -49.12
C ASN A 140 14.14 31.20 -49.70
N GLY A 141 15.11 31.56 -48.86
CA GLY A 141 16.42 32.08 -49.24
C GLY A 141 17.57 31.59 -48.36
N SER A 142 17.34 30.58 -47.51
CA SER A 142 18.36 30.01 -46.64
C SER A 142 19.29 29.06 -47.40
N ARG A 143 20.57 29.06 -47.06
CA ARG A 143 21.55 28.10 -47.60
C ARG A 143 21.16 26.69 -47.20
N THR A 144 21.32 25.74 -48.13
CA THR A 144 21.21 24.33 -47.81
C THR A 144 22.37 23.91 -46.90
N TRP A 145 22.15 22.93 -46.04
CA TRP A 145 23.19 22.43 -45.15
C TRP A 145 24.44 21.95 -45.92
N LYS A 146 24.26 21.31 -47.09
CA LYS A 146 25.36 20.92 -47.98
C LYS A 146 26.25 22.10 -48.40
N ALA A 147 25.64 23.25 -48.73
CA ALA A 147 26.40 24.45 -49.07
C ALA A 147 27.17 25.01 -47.85
N ILE A 148 26.61 24.87 -46.65
CA ILE A 148 27.30 25.25 -45.40
C ILE A 148 28.48 24.30 -45.13
N GLU A 149 28.33 22.99 -45.35
CA GLU A 149 29.42 22.03 -45.20
C GLU A 149 30.61 22.33 -46.13
N GLU A 150 30.34 22.65 -47.40
CA GLU A 150 31.38 23.01 -48.38
C GLU A 150 32.09 24.30 -47.98
N GLU A 151 31.35 25.33 -47.55
CA GLU A 151 31.93 26.57 -47.04
C GLU A 151 32.76 26.33 -45.77
N LEU A 152 32.31 25.51 -44.82
CA LEU A 152 33.09 25.18 -43.62
C LEU A 152 34.38 24.41 -43.95
N LYS A 153 34.34 23.48 -44.92
CA LYS A 153 35.55 22.80 -45.44
C LYS A 153 36.51 23.79 -46.12
N TRP A 154 36.00 24.84 -46.75
CA TRP A 154 36.83 25.89 -47.33
C TRP A 154 37.43 26.80 -46.26
N LEU A 155 36.63 27.21 -45.26
CA LEU A 155 37.05 28.10 -44.16
C LEU A 155 38.13 27.44 -43.30
N THR A 156 37.97 26.16 -42.96
CA THR A 156 38.97 25.39 -42.23
C THR A 156 40.33 25.34 -42.91
N LYS A 157 40.38 25.39 -44.25
CA LYS A 157 41.64 25.44 -45.00
C LYS A 157 42.23 26.86 -45.09
N ASN A 158 41.38 27.88 -45.09
CA ASN A 158 41.76 29.26 -45.45
C ASN A 158 42.04 30.21 -44.29
N ILE A 159 41.62 29.87 -43.07
CA ILE A 159 41.92 30.60 -41.83
C ILE A 159 43.29 30.16 -41.32
N VAL A 160 44.15 31.12 -40.96
CA VAL A 160 45.52 30.87 -40.48
C VAL A 160 45.51 30.53 -38.99
N ASP A 161 44.72 31.25 -38.19
CA ASP A 161 44.55 30.97 -36.76
C ASP A 161 43.70 29.70 -36.51
N LYS A 162 44.37 28.56 -36.40
CA LYS A 162 43.74 27.26 -36.13
C LYS A 162 43.20 27.15 -34.71
N TYR A 163 43.83 27.82 -33.74
CA TYR A 163 43.45 27.68 -32.35
C TYR A 163 42.12 28.38 -32.06
N GLU A 164 41.96 29.63 -32.53
CA GLU A 164 40.71 30.36 -32.36
C GLU A 164 39.58 29.75 -33.19
N LEU A 165 39.90 29.20 -34.37
CA LEU A 165 38.94 28.44 -35.18
C LEU A 165 38.42 27.20 -34.43
N LEU A 166 39.29 26.44 -33.78
CA LEU A 166 38.88 25.27 -32.99
C LEU A 166 37.93 25.68 -31.85
N ARG A 167 38.29 26.74 -31.10
CA ARG A 167 37.44 27.28 -30.02
C ARG A 167 36.08 27.72 -30.52
N GLN A 168 36.03 28.40 -31.67
CA GLN A 168 34.76 28.79 -32.27
C GLN A 168 33.94 27.59 -32.72
N LEU A 169 34.53 26.60 -33.39
CA LEU A 169 33.81 25.40 -33.84
C LEU A 169 33.22 24.62 -32.64
N GLU A 170 33.98 24.47 -31.55
CA GLU A 170 33.49 23.85 -30.32
C GLU A 170 32.35 24.66 -29.67
N ARG A 171 32.45 25.99 -29.68
CA ARG A 171 31.40 26.88 -29.16
C ARG A 171 30.13 26.83 -30.00
N CYS A 172 30.27 26.84 -31.33
CA CYS A 172 29.15 26.74 -32.25
C CYS A 172 28.49 25.36 -32.18
N LEU A 173 29.28 24.29 -32.03
CA LEU A 173 28.73 22.95 -31.80
C LEU A 173 27.81 22.97 -30.58
N ARG A 174 28.30 23.51 -29.45
CA ARG A 174 27.55 23.58 -28.20
C ARG A 174 26.29 24.45 -28.27
N ASN A 175 26.35 25.60 -28.93
CA ASN A 175 25.31 26.64 -28.83
C ASN A 175 24.39 26.73 -30.04
N ASN A 176 24.89 26.42 -31.23
CA ASN A 176 24.22 26.70 -32.51
C ASN A 176 23.70 25.43 -33.19
N ILE A 177 24.02 24.24 -32.69
CA ILE A 177 23.53 22.97 -33.25
C ILE A 177 22.57 22.31 -32.26
N SER A 178 21.43 21.83 -32.78
CA SER A 178 20.44 21.11 -31.99
C SER A 178 21.03 19.81 -31.42
N ALA A 179 20.72 19.49 -30.17
CA ALA A 179 21.21 18.27 -29.50
C ALA A 179 20.69 16.95 -30.06
N TYR A 180 19.73 17.01 -30.97
CA TYR A 180 19.09 15.84 -31.56
C TYR A 180 19.46 15.65 -33.05
N ASP A 181 20.18 16.61 -33.63
CA ASP A 181 20.55 16.62 -35.05
C ASP A 181 21.89 15.89 -35.25
N TYR A 182 21.84 14.55 -35.12
CA TYR A 182 23.01 13.68 -35.13
C TYR A 182 23.85 13.85 -36.40
N ASP A 183 23.24 14.07 -37.55
CA ASP A 183 23.94 14.21 -38.83
C ASP A 183 24.84 15.46 -38.86
N LYS A 184 24.32 16.60 -38.37
CA LYS A 184 25.10 17.84 -38.27
C LYS A 184 26.20 17.76 -37.22
N ILE A 185 25.92 17.10 -36.09
CA ILE A 185 26.89 16.92 -35.02
C ILE A 185 28.03 16.00 -35.50
N GLU A 186 27.71 14.89 -36.15
CA GLU A 186 28.69 13.95 -36.69
C GLU A 186 29.60 14.64 -37.70
N PHE A 187 29.04 15.43 -38.62
CA PHE A 187 29.81 16.24 -39.57
C PHE A 187 30.81 17.15 -38.85
N MET A 188 30.35 17.89 -37.83
CA MET A 188 31.21 18.82 -37.09
C MET A 188 32.30 18.10 -36.29
N LEU A 189 31.98 16.98 -35.63
CA LEU A 189 32.96 16.17 -34.92
C LEU A 189 34.02 15.60 -35.88
N ASN A 190 33.60 15.11 -37.06
CA ASN A 190 34.52 14.64 -38.09
C ASN A 190 35.37 15.78 -38.66
N LEU A 191 34.80 16.97 -38.86
CA LEU A 191 35.53 18.16 -39.31
C LEU A 191 36.59 18.59 -38.29
N ILE A 192 36.30 18.50 -36.99
CA ILE A 192 37.28 18.76 -35.93
C ILE A 192 38.36 17.67 -35.93
N LYS A 193 37.96 16.39 -35.99
CA LYS A 193 38.88 15.24 -35.99
C LYS A 193 39.89 15.26 -37.15
N LEU A 194 39.45 15.68 -38.34
CA LEU A 194 40.27 15.67 -39.55
C LEU A 194 41.27 16.83 -39.63
N ASN A 195 40.95 17.97 -39.00
CA ASN A 195 41.72 19.21 -39.18
C ASN A 195 42.54 19.63 -37.94
N PHE A 196 42.32 19.02 -36.78
CA PHE A 196 42.98 19.40 -35.53
C PHE A 196 43.52 18.18 -34.77
N THR A 197 44.63 18.38 -34.07
CA THR A 197 45.27 17.39 -33.20
C THR A 197 44.53 17.23 -31.87
N SER A 198 44.49 16.00 -31.33
CA SER A 198 43.80 15.70 -30.07
C SER A 198 44.35 16.43 -28.84
N ALA A 199 45.58 16.93 -28.89
CA ALA A 199 46.21 17.66 -27.79
C ALA A 199 45.63 19.08 -27.58
N ASP A 200 45.05 19.67 -28.63
CA ASP A 200 44.55 21.06 -28.60
C ASP A 200 43.04 21.14 -28.33
N GLN A 201 42.37 19.98 -28.26
CA GLN A 201 40.91 19.86 -28.15
C GLN A 201 40.48 19.87 -26.68
N VAL A 202 39.52 20.72 -26.33
CA VAL A 202 38.84 20.67 -25.03
C VAL A 202 37.74 19.62 -25.05
N LEU A 203 37.18 19.36 -26.23
CA LEU A 203 36.17 18.34 -26.48
C LEU A 203 36.79 16.95 -26.69
N ASP A 204 36.22 15.93 -26.04
CA ASP A 204 36.50 14.54 -26.39
C ASP A 204 35.70 14.13 -27.64
N VAL A 205 36.29 14.37 -28.81
CA VAL A 205 35.69 14.10 -30.12
C VAL A 205 35.43 12.60 -30.32
N GLN A 206 36.32 11.73 -29.82
CA GLN A 206 36.15 10.28 -29.96
C GLN A 206 34.99 9.77 -29.12
N LYS A 207 34.85 10.26 -27.88
CA LYS A 207 33.68 9.96 -27.04
C LYS A 207 32.39 10.42 -27.70
N GLY A 208 32.35 11.61 -28.31
CA GLY A 208 31.19 12.11 -29.04
C GLY A 208 30.76 11.21 -30.20
N LEU A 209 31.71 10.76 -31.03
CA LEU A 209 31.44 9.85 -32.16
C LEU A 209 31.00 8.46 -31.69
N ASN A 210 31.65 7.92 -30.66
CA ASN A 210 31.26 6.63 -30.09
C ASN A 210 29.85 6.68 -29.49
N LEU A 211 29.51 7.76 -28.78
CA LEU A 211 28.16 7.98 -28.26
C LEU A 211 27.13 8.03 -29.38
N LEU A 212 27.40 8.74 -30.49
CA LEU A 212 26.49 8.79 -31.64
C LEU A 212 26.21 7.41 -32.23
N ASN A 213 27.24 6.56 -32.37
CA ASN A 213 27.07 5.19 -32.87
C ASN A 213 26.09 4.39 -32.00
N TYR A 214 26.19 4.49 -30.68
CA TYR A 214 25.25 3.81 -29.78
C TYR A 214 23.86 4.46 -29.79
N LEU A 215 23.78 5.79 -29.75
CA LEU A 215 22.51 6.53 -29.71
C LEU A 215 21.66 6.36 -30.98
N LEU A 216 22.28 6.09 -32.14
CA LEU A 216 21.56 5.78 -33.38
C LEU A 216 20.68 4.53 -33.27
N HIS A 217 21.10 3.57 -32.43
CA HIS A 217 20.36 2.32 -32.22
C HIS A 217 19.31 2.41 -31.10
N ILE A 218 19.35 3.47 -30.29
CA ILE A 218 18.44 3.67 -29.15
C ILE A 218 17.25 4.49 -29.63
N LYS A 219 16.05 3.90 -29.51
CA LYS A 219 14.78 4.62 -29.72
C LYS A 219 14.17 4.96 -28.38
N ARG A 220 13.81 6.23 -28.23
CA ARG A 220 13.17 6.75 -27.03
C ARG A 220 11.75 6.20 -26.90
N GLU A 221 11.39 5.76 -25.69
CA GLU A 221 10.02 5.35 -25.34
C GLU A 221 9.35 6.41 -24.45
N ASN A 222 10.14 7.13 -23.64
CA ASN A 222 9.64 8.09 -22.66
C ASN A 222 9.74 9.54 -23.15
N ASN A 223 8.98 10.43 -22.50
CA ASN A 223 8.96 11.85 -22.85
C ASN A 223 10.26 12.57 -22.43
N PRO A 224 10.69 13.61 -23.16
CA PRO A 224 11.82 14.44 -22.77
C PRO A 224 11.73 14.99 -21.35
N THR A 225 12.80 14.81 -20.58
CA THR A 225 12.86 15.29 -19.19
C THR A 225 12.81 16.82 -19.13
N ASP A 226 12.31 17.38 -18.02
CA ASP A 226 12.19 18.83 -17.88
C ASP A 226 13.55 19.55 -17.87
N LEU A 227 14.62 18.85 -17.49
CA LEU A 227 15.99 19.36 -17.61
C LEU A 227 16.40 19.60 -19.06
N GLU A 228 15.97 18.75 -19.98
CA GLU A 228 16.24 18.91 -21.41
C GLU A 228 15.52 20.15 -21.95
N LYS A 229 14.27 20.37 -21.52
CA LYS A 229 13.49 21.57 -21.86
C LYS A 229 14.17 22.83 -21.34
N GLN A 230 14.61 22.82 -20.08
CA GLN A 230 15.33 23.95 -19.47
C GLN A 230 16.66 24.25 -20.18
N GLN A 231 17.43 23.22 -20.54
CA GLN A 231 18.68 23.41 -21.30
C GLN A 231 18.43 23.94 -22.71
N PHE A 232 17.37 23.48 -23.37
CA PHE A 232 16.97 23.98 -24.68
C PHE A 232 16.57 25.46 -24.61
N TRP A 233 15.76 25.86 -23.63
CA TRP A 233 15.33 27.25 -23.47
C TRP A 233 16.46 28.20 -23.07
N LYS A 234 17.42 27.75 -22.24
CA LYS A 234 18.62 28.53 -21.89
C LYS A 234 19.49 28.88 -23.11
N ARG A 235 19.40 28.13 -24.21
CA ARG A 235 20.18 28.36 -25.45
C ARG A 235 19.55 29.41 -26.39
N GLY A 236 18.47 30.08 -25.99
CA GLY A 236 18.03 31.31 -26.63
C GLY A 236 16.94 31.18 -27.70
N SER A 237 16.22 30.07 -27.81
CA SER A 237 14.99 30.02 -28.61
C SER A 237 13.78 30.46 -27.77
N VAL A 238 13.65 31.77 -27.53
CA VAL A 238 12.46 32.33 -26.85
C VAL A 238 11.20 32.20 -27.72
N SER A 239 11.35 31.95 -29.03
CA SER A 239 10.21 31.89 -29.97
C SER A 239 9.57 30.50 -30.11
N SER A 240 10.21 29.42 -29.66
CA SER A 240 9.64 28.07 -29.71
C SER A 240 9.30 27.58 -28.30
N LYS A 241 7.99 27.54 -27.97
CA LYS A 241 7.50 27.03 -26.68
C LYS A 241 7.69 25.51 -26.51
N SER A 242 8.12 24.80 -27.56
CA SER A 242 8.23 23.34 -27.58
C SER A 242 9.57 22.87 -28.16
N LEU A 243 10.06 21.72 -27.67
CA LEU A 243 11.22 21.02 -28.22
C LEU A 243 10.98 20.61 -29.71
N PRO A 244 12.05 20.38 -30.49
CA PRO A 244 11.93 19.82 -31.84
C PRO A 244 11.22 18.46 -31.83
N SER A 245 10.42 18.15 -32.86
CA SER A 245 9.68 16.87 -32.93
C SER A 245 10.58 15.63 -32.85
N ILE A 246 11.81 15.69 -33.35
CA ILE A 246 12.80 14.61 -33.25
C ILE A 246 13.15 14.24 -31.79
N SER A 247 12.96 15.15 -30.83
CA SER A 247 13.25 14.90 -29.41
C SER A 247 12.42 13.78 -28.78
N SER A 248 11.29 13.40 -29.39
CA SER A 248 10.48 12.25 -28.95
C SER A 248 11.06 10.90 -29.36
N THR A 249 12.07 10.86 -30.23
CA THR A 249 12.66 9.61 -30.75
C THR A 249 14.14 9.47 -30.45
N ARG A 250 14.85 10.58 -30.20
CA ARG A 250 16.30 10.64 -30.00
C ARG A 250 16.66 11.26 -28.66
N LEU A 251 17.81 10.86 -28.12
CA LEU A 251 18.37 11.43 -26.90
C LEU A 251 19.26 12.66 -27.17
N PRO A 252 19.34 13.62 -26.24
CA PRO A 252 20.11 14.84 -26.42
C PRO A 252 21.63 14.58 -26.23
N LEU A 253 22.38 14.49 -27.33
CA LEU A 253 23.84 14.20 -27.26
C LEU A 253 24.59 15.26 -26.45
N HIS A 254 24.27 16.55 -26.61
CA HIS A 254 24.96 17.61 -25.88
C HIS A 254 24.87 17.46 -24.36
N ALA A 255 23.75 16.95 -23.83
CA ALA A 255 23.58 16.73 -22.40
C ALA A 255 24.49 15.60 -21.89
N LEU A 256 24.74 14.57 -22.72
CA LEU A 256 25.60 13.43 -22.40
C LEU A 256 27.09 13.76 -22.59
N LEU A 257 27.43 14.56 -23.60
CA LEU A 257 28.82 14.88 -23.94
C LEU A 257 29.42 15.95 -23.02
N TYR A 258 28.63 16.99 -22.70
CA TYR A 258 29.11 18.15 -21.92
C TYR A 258 28.57 18.21 -20.49
N GLY A 259 27.56 17.41 -20.15
CA GLY A 259 26.97 17.40 -18.82
C GLY A 259 27.82 16.62 -17.81
N ASP A 260 27.64 16.96 -16.52
CA ASP A 260 28.19 16.15 -15.44
C ASP A 260 27.57 14.76 -15.43
N THR A 261 28.23 13.81 -14.77
CA THR A 261 27.72 12.44 -14.58
C THR A 261 26.29 12.40 -14.03
N ASN A 262 25.95 13.31 -13.11
CA ASN A 262 24.59 13.43 -12.57
C ASN A 262 23.55 13.87 -13.62
N HIS A 263 23.93 14.76 -14.53
CA HIS A 263 23.05 15.21 -15.61
C HIS A 263 22.85 14.10 -16.64
N ALA A 264 23.94 13.43 -17.02
CA ALA A 264 23.90 12.29 -17.92
C ALA A 264 23.06 11.15 -17.34
N TRP A 265 23.18 10.89 -16.04
CA TRP A 265 22.39 9.89 -15.33
C TRP A 265 20.89 10.18 -15.43
N LYS A 266 20.44 11.43 -15.19
CA LYS A 266 19.01 11.76 -15.25
C LYS A 266 18.38 11.56 -16.62
N VAL A 267 19.16 11.79 -17.69
CA VAL A 267 18.70 11.52 -19.07
C VAL A 267 18.63 10.03 -19.32
N ILE A 268 19.63 9.27 -18.88
CA ILE A 268 19.70 7.83 -19.11
C ILE A 268 18.69 7.08 -18.26
N SER A 269 18.58 7.37 -16.97
CA SER A 269 17.69 6.68 -16.02
C SER A 269 16.23 6.75 -16.44
N ALA A 270 15.82 7.83 -17.10
CA ALA A 270 14.47 8.01 -17.63
C ALA A 270 14.16 7.07 -18.81
N GLU A 271 15.17 6.50 -19.47
CA GLU A 271 15.01 5.61 -20.62
C GLU A 271 15.36 4.15 -20.30
N VAL A 272 15.70 3.84 -19.05
CA VAL A 272 16.05 2.48 -18.62
C VAL A 272 14.77 1.66 -18.54
N THR A 273 14.62 0.72 -19.47
CA THR A 273 13.54 -0.27 -19.53
C THR A 273 14.15 -1.63 -19.82
N LYS A 274 13.38 -2.71 -19.66
CA LYS A 274 13.83 -4.09 -19.94
C LYS A 274 14.52 -4.24 -21.30
N LYS A 275 14.05 -3.53 -22.34
CA LYS A 275 14.58 -3.65 -23.71
C LYS A 275 15.77 -2.75 -23.98
N SER A 276 15.91 -1.65 -23.23
CA SER A 276 16.92 -0.63 -23.50
C SER A 276 18.20 -0.81 -22.69
N VAL A 277 18.15 -1.53 -21.56
CA VAL A 277 19.29 -1.74 -20.65
C VAL A 277 20.54 -2.23 -21.37
N ASP A 278 20.43 -3.30 -22.15
CA ASP A 278 21.60 -3.87 -22.86
C ASP A 278 22.20 -2.89 -23.88
N LEU A 279 21.36 -2.04 -24.49
CA LEU A 279 21.80 -0.98 -25.40
C LEU A 279 22.43 0.22 -24.66
N LEU A 280 22.02 0.46 -23.42
CA LEU A 280 22.50 1.57 -22.59
C LEU A 280 23.77 1.22 -21.81
N VAL A 281 24.08 -0.05 -21.56
CA VAL A 281 25.30 -0.48 -20.85
C VAL A 281 26.59 0.06 -21.52
N PRO A 282 26.78 -0.04 -22.85
CA PRO A 282 27.93 0.58 -23.52
C PRO A 282 28.00 2.09 -23.35
N VAL A 283 26.85 2.77 -23.39
CA VAL A 283 26.74 4.23 -23.21
C VAL A 283 27.12 4.62 -21.77
N ALA A 284 26.64 3.88 -20.78
CA ALA A 284 26.96 4.08 -19.37
C ALA A 284 28.47 3.90 -19.10
N LYS A 285 29.09 2.87 -19.69
CA LYS A 285 30.55 2.64 -19.61
C LYS A 285 31.34 3.82 -20.20
N LEU A 286 30.95 4.35 -21.36
CA LEU A 286 31.59 5.52 -21.97
C LEU A 286 31.44 6.80 -21.13
N LEU A 287 30.33 6.95 -20.43
CA LEU A 287 30.04 8.10 -19.58
C LEU A 287 30.58 7.93 -18.15
N LYS A 288 31.23 6.80 -17.85
CA LYS A 288 31.72 6.42 -16.51
C LYS A 288 30.60 6.41 -15.46
N LEU A 289 29.40 5.99 -15.86
CA LEU A 289 28.26 5.79 -14.98
C LEU A 289 28.32 4.40 -14.34
N ASN A 290 27.69 4.26 -13.17
CA ASN A 290 27.62 2.97 -12.48
C ASN A 290 26.63 2.04 -13.20
N VAL A 291 27.15 0.94 -13.75
CA VAL A 291 26.36 -0.07 -14.49
C VAL A 291 25.42 -0.83 -13.56
N ASP A 292 25.83 -1.10 -12.31
CA ASP A 292 24.97 -1.77 -11.31
C ASP A 292 23.72 -0.94 -11.03
N LYS A 293 23.87 0.39 -10.93
CA LYS A 293 22.71 1.28 -10.76
C LYS A 293 21.75 1.21 -11.94
N LEU A 294 22.26 0.95 -13.15
CA LEU A 294 21.44 0.85 -14.36
C LEU A 294 20.59 -0.43 -14.34
N TYR A 295 21.17 -1.56 -13.93
CA TYR A 295 20.42 -2.80 -13.70
C TYR A 295 19.40 -2.67 -12.56
N MET A 296 19.75 -1.98 -11.46
CA MET A 296 18.80 -1.69 -10.38
C MET A 296 17.60 -0.87 -10.86
N THR A 297 17.83 0.25 -11.55
CA THR A 297 16.73 1.08 -12.07
C THR A 297 15.86 0.32 -13.06
N ALA A 298 16.45 -0.60 -13.85
CA ALA A 298 15.68 -1.47 -14.74
C ALA A 298 14.75 -2.42 -14.00
N ALA A 299 15.27 -3.07 -12.95
CA ALA A 299 14.49 -3.97 -12.11
C ALA A 299 13.36 -3.20 -11.40
N GLU A 300 13.64 -2.01 -10.86
CA GLU A 300 12.64 -1.13 -10.23
C GLU A 300 11.54 -0.74 -11.21
N ASN A 301 11.90 -0.24 -12.40
CA ASN A 301 10.92 0.18 -13.41
C ASN A 301 10.02 -1.00 -13.82
N MET A 302 10.61 -2.19 -14.03
CA MET A 302 9.86 -3.40 -14.37
C MET A 302 8.86 -3.78 -13.27
N ILE A 303 9.25 -3.74 -12.00
CA ILE A 303 8.34 -4.03 -10.87
C ILE A 303 7.23 -2.99 -10.77
N THR A 304 7.54 -1.71 -10.95
CA THR A 304 6.52 -0.66 -10.91
C THR A 304 5.50 -0.81 -12.04
N GLU A 305 5.92 -1.23 -13.24
CA GLU A 305 5.01 -1.55 -14.35
C GLU A 305 4.07 -2.72 -13.99
N LEU A 306 4.58 -3.78 -13.35
CA LEU A 306 3.76 -4.91 -12.90
C LEU A 306 2.70 -4.49 -11.87
N LEU A 307 3.10 -3.71 -10.88
CA LEU A 307 2.19 -3.24 -9.83
C LEU A 307 1.11 -2.31 -10.37
N VAL A 308 1.47 -1.38 -11.27
CA VAL A 308 0.49 -0.50 -11.93
C VAL A 308 -0.47 -1.32 -12.78
N GLY A 309 0.02 -2.31 -13.52
CA GLY A 309 -0.83 -3.22 -14.29
C GLY A 309 -1.84 -3.99 -13.43
N GLN A 310 -1.43 -4.45 -12.24
CA GLN A 310 -2.33 -5.11 -11.29
C GLN A 310 -3.40 -4.16 -10.72
N ILE A 311 -3.02 -2.92 -10.40
CA ILE A 311 -3.95 -1.89 -9.92
C ILE A 311 -4.97 -1.55 -11.01
N GLU A 312 -4.52 -1.35 -12.25
CA GLU A 312 -5.41 -1.09 -13.39
C GLU A 312 -6.36 -2.27 -13.66
N PHE A 313 -5.87 -3.50 -13.54
CA PHE A 313 -6.69 -4.70 -13.67
C PHE A 313 -7.78 -4.77 -12.58
N PHE A 314 -7.42 -4.46 -11.32
CA PHE A 314 -8.34 -4.43 -10.19
C PHE A 314 -9.45 -3.38 -10.37
N TYR A 315 -9.11 -2.18 -10.86
CA TYR A 315 -10.10 -1.13 -11.14
C TYR A 315 -11.03 -1.46 -12.31
N GLN A 316 -10.58 -2.28 -13.27
CA GLN A 316 -11.40 -2.68 -14.42
C GLN A 316 -12.34 -3.86 -14.11
N HIS A 317 -11.98 -4.73 -13.16
CA HIS A 317 -12.73 -5.95 -12.83
C HIS A 317 -13.18 -5.96 -11.37
N CYS A 318 -14.16 -5.13 -11.02
CA CYS A 318 -14.81 -5.19 -9.71
C CYS A 318 -15.37 -6.60 -9.43
N ASN A 319 -15.07 -7.14 -8.24
CA ASN A 319 -15.60 -8.37 -7.63
C ASN A 319 -15.05 -9.74 -8.07
N CYS A 320 -13.76 -9.85 -8.39
CA CYS A 320 -13.08 -11.15 -8.36
C CYS A 320 -11.99 -11.18 -7.28
N SER A 321 -12.04 -12.20 -6.42
CA SER A 321 -10.94 -12.62 -5.55
C SER A 321 -9.67 -12.70 -6.38
N LEU A 322 -8.67 -11.86 -6.07
CA LEU A 322 -7.32 -11.97 -6.62
C LEU A 322 -6.79 -13.37 -6.31
N ASN A 323 -6.78 -14.25 -7.30
CA ASN A 323 -5.83 -15.36 -7.26
C ASN A 323 -4.46 -14.70 -7.42
N ASN A 324 -3.69 -14.68 -6.33
CA ASN A 324 -2.31 -14.16 -6.30
C ASN A 324 -1.33 -15.00 -7.15
N ASP A 325 -1.83 -15.96 -7.95
CA ASP A 325 -1.04 -16.92 -8.72
C ASP A 325 -0.56 -16.38 -10.08
N ASP A 326 -1.00 -15.18 -10.50
CA ASP A 326 -0.63 -14.58 -11.79
C ASP A 326 0.26 -13.34 -11.65
N LEU A 327 1.24 -13.36 -10.73
CA LEU A 327 2.50 -12.71 -11.07
C LEU A 327 3.13 -13.62 -12.11
N ASN A 328 3.22 -13.18 -13.38
CA ASN A 328 3.75 -14.04 -14.43
C ASN A 328 5.14 -14.51 -13.99
N SER A 329 5.27 -15.81 -13.69
CA SER A 329 6.54 -16.44 -13.31
C SER A 329 7.69 -16.04 -14.26
N VAL A 330 7.36 -15.81 -15.53
CA VAL A 330 8.23 -15.27 -16.57
C VAL A 330 8.79 -13.87 -16.25
N GLU A 331 7.98 -12.94 -15.77
CA GLU A 331 8.42 -11.57 -15.44
C GLU A 331 9.29 -11.55 -14.18
N MET A 332 8.94 -12.37 -13.18
CA MET A 332 9.78 -12.56 -11.99
C MET A 332 11.14 -13.20 -12.30
N THR A 333 11.19 -14.19 -13.21
CA THR A 333 12.47 -14.76 -13.67
C THR A 333 13.34 -13.74 -14.39
N MET A 334 12.74 -12.83 -15.14
CA MET A 334 13.47 -11.76 -15.82
C MET A 334 14.01 -10.72 -14.84
N ILE A 335 13.24 -10.33 -13.82
CA ILE A 335 13.74 -9.45 -12.74
C ILE A 335 14.94 -10.09 -12.05
N ARG A 336 14.88 -11.39 -11.74
CA ARG A 336 16.01 -12.13 -11.16
C ARG A 336 17.25 -12.06 -12.07
N SER A 337 17.08 -12.28 -13.37
CA SER A 337 18.21 -12.19 -14.33
C SER A 337 18.85 -10.79 -14.40
N LEU A 338 18.05 -9.71 -14.24
CA LEU A 338 18.59 -8.35 -14.19
C LEU A 338 19.40 -8.11 -12.91
N VAL A 339 18.93 -8.62 -11.78
CA VAL A 339 19.61 -8.50 -10.49
C VAL A 339 20.90 -9.34 -10.46
N GLU A 340 20.92 -10.51 -11.09
CA GLU A 340 22.12 -11.36 -11.21
C GLU A 340 23.24 -10.71 -12.04
N ASN A 341 22.92 -9.77 -12.93
CA ASN A 341 23.92 -9.01 -13.69
C ASN A 341 24.60 -7.89 -12.86
N ILE A 342 24.19 -7.65 -11.62
CA ILE A 342 24.79 -6.66 -10.72
C ILE A 342 26.10 -7.21 -10.16
N SER A 343 27.19 -6.47 -10.36
CA SER A 343 28.53 -6.91 -9.94
C SER A 343 28.78 -6.79 -8.44
N SER A 344 28.25 -5.76 -7.78
CA SER A 344 28.33 -5.59 -6.33
C SER A 344 27.33 -6.50 -5.59
N CYS A 345 27.84 -7.45 -4.82
CA CYS A 345 27.01 -8.33 -3.97
C CYS A 345 26.09 -7.55 -3.02
N GLN A 346 26.57 -6.43 -2.46
CA GLN A 346 25.78 -5.57 -1.57
C GLN A 346 24.58 -4.93 -2.30
N MET A 347 24.81 -4.40 -3.51
CA MET A 347 23.75 -3.77 -4.31
C MET A 347 22.77 -4.81 -4.85
N CYS A 348 23.27 -6.00 -5.21
CA CYS A 348 22.46 -7.14 -5.64
C CYS A 348 21.47 -7.57 -4.54
N VAL A 349 21.96 -7.78 -3.31
CA VAL A 349 21.11 -8.14 -2.16
C VAL A 349 20.13 -7.01 -1.80
N ALA A 350 20.58 -5.75 -1.80
CA ALA A 350 19.70 -4.61 -1.54
C ALA A 350 18.56 -4.53 -2.58
N MET A 351 18.88 -4.79 -3.85
CA MET A 351 17.87 -4.81 -4.89
C MET A 351 16.91 -5.99 -4.75
N ALA A 352 17.42 -7.20 -4.52
CA ALA A 352 16.61 -8.38 -4.28
C ALA A 352 15.64 -8.20 -3.08
N ARG A 353 16.11 -7.59 -1.99
CA ARG A 353 15.28 -7.23 -0.84
C ARG A 353 14.18 -6.26 -1.24
N ARG A 354 14.52 -5.19 -1.97
CA ARG A 354 13.57 -4.19 -2.43
C ARG A 354 12.52 -4.77 -3.38
N VAL A 355 12.91 -5.71 -4.24
CA VAL A 355 11.97 -6.49 -5.06
C VAL A 355 11.00 -7.26 -4.16
N SER A 356 11.52 -7.95 -3.15
CA SER A 356 10.72 -8.77 -2.23
C SER A 356 9.74 -7.96 -1.40
N GLU A 357 10.11 -6.74 -1.00
CA GLU A 357 9.24 -5.80 -0.26
C GLU A 357 8.07 -5.26 -1.10
N LEU A 358 8.23 -5.20 -2.43
CA LEU A 358 7.22 -4.69 -3.35
C LEU A 358 6.20 -5.76 -3.77
N ILE A 359 6.47 -7.03 -3.54
CA ILE A 359 5.58 -8.14 -3.88
C ILE A 359 4.45 -8.23 -2.83
N PRO A 360 3.18 -8.41 -3.26
CA PRO A 360 2.06 -8.61 -2.33
C PRO A 360 2.23 -9.88 -1.48
N SER A 361 1.62 -9.92 -0.29
CA SER A 361 1.73 -11.08 0.61
C SER A 361 1.15 -12.34 -0.04
N GLY A 362 1.96 -13.39 -0.13
CA GLY A 362 1.64 -14.65 -0.81
C GLY A 362 2.85 -15.56 -0.95
N ALA A 363 2.68 -16.70 -1.62
CA ALA A 363 3.74 -17.71 -1.80
C ALA A 363 4.98 -17.12 -2.51
N GLU A 364 4.77 -16.24 -3.48
CA GLU A 364 5.86 -15.61 -4.23
C GLU A 364 6.73 -14.68 -3.38
N LYS A 365 6.15 -14.00 -2.40
CA LYS A 365 6.89 -13.17 -1.44
C LYS A 365 7.80 -14.03 -0.56
N VAL A 366 7.35 -15.24 -0.19
CA VAL A 366 8.17 -16.19 0.58
C VAL A 366 9.34 -16.69 -0.26
N GLU A 367 9.10 -17.06 -1.53
CA GLU A 367 10.14 -17.51 -2.45
C GLU A 367 11.12 -16.39 -2.85
N SER A 368 10.68 -15.13 -2.92
CA SER A 368 11.56 -13.99 -3.19
C SER A 368 12.51 -13.69 -2.02
N TYR A 369 12.03 -13.76 -0.77
CA TYR A 369 12.90 -13.65 0.40
C TYR A 369 13.85 -14.83 0.57
N LYS A 370 13.44 -16.05 0.20
CA LYS A 370 14.33 -17.22 0.14
C LYS A 370 15.47 -17.03 -0.88
N TRP A 371 15.15 -16.43 -2.04
CA TRP A 371 16.16 -16.01 -3.01
C TRP A 371 17.09 -14.91 -2.46
N CYS A 372 16.58 -13.95 -1.68
CA CYS A 372 17.44 -12.97 -1.00
C CYS A 372 18.42 -13.64 -0.03
N LEU A 373 17.97 -14.65 0.72
CA LEU A 373 18.82 -15.41 1.64
C LEU A 373 19.90 -16.22 0.91
N SER A 374 19.60 -16.77 -0.29
CA SER A 374 20.62 -17.46 -1.08
C SER A 374 21.71 -16.49 -1.57
N LEU A 375 21.33 -15.32 -2.08
CA LEU A 375 22.29 -14.28 -2.50
C LEU A 375 23.13 -13.76 -1.33
N LEU A 376 22.51 -13.57 -0.16
CA LEU A 376 23.22 -13.23 1.08
C LEU A 376 24.24 -14.30 1.48
N SER A 377 23.89 -15.58 1.33
CA SER A 377 24.80 -16.69 1.65
C SER A 377 26.02 -16.72 0.72
N GLU A 378 25.85 -16.33 -0.54
CA GLU A 378 26.93 -16.18 -1.50
C GLU A 378 27.80 -14.96 -1.18
N TRP A 379 27.19 -13.83 -0.81
CA TRP A 379 27.91 -12.65 -0.35
C TRP A 379 28.74 -12.95 0.91
N LYS A 380 28.18 -13.72 1.85
CA LYS A 380 28.91 -14.13 3.07
C LYS A 380 30.13 -15.01 2.75
N LYS A 381 30.08 -15.81 1.67
CA LYS A 381 31.23 -16.63 1.22
C LYS A 381 32.31 -15.83 0.49
N SER A 382 31.97 -14.67 -0.08
CA SER A 382 32.94 -13.85 -0.84
C SER A 382 33.72 -12.86 0.03
N ILE A 383 33.39 -12.75 1.32
CA ILE A 383 34.04 -11.84 2.28
C ILE A 383 35.13 -12.59 3.07
N PRO A 384 36.33 -12.00 3.27
CA PRO A 384 37.35 -12.55 4.16
C PRO A 384 36.92 -12.51 5.64
N GLU A 385 37.25 -13.57 6.40
CA GLU A 385 36.78 -13.82 7.77
C GLU A 385 37.12 -12.70 8.80
N ASP A 386 38.11 -11.86 8.53
CA ASP A 386 38.61 -10.80 9.45
C ASP A 386 38.15 -9.37 9.12
N SER A 387 37.13 -9.19 8.27
CA SER A 387 36.66 -7.85 7.86
C SER A 387 35.55 -7.28 8.76
N SER A 388 35.56 -5.96 8.99
CA SER A 388 34.48 -5.23 9.67
C SER A 388 33.11 -5.45 9.02
N ASP A 389 33.11 -5.79 7.73
CA ASP A 389 31.93 -5.96 6.89
C ASP A 389 31.12 -7.21 7.27
N MET A 390 31.74 -8.23 7.89
CA MET A 390 31.04 -9.43 8.38
C MET A 390 29.95 -9.10 9.41
N SER A 391 30.22 -8.17 10.32
CA SER A 391 29.23 -7.72 11.31
C SER A 391 28.03 -7.01 10.66
N SER A 392 28.29 -6.26 9.58
CA SER A 392 27.25 -5.59 8.81
C SER A 392 26.41 -6.59 8.02
N VAL A 393 27.03 -7.61 7.43
CA VAL A 393 26.33 -8.68 6.70
C VAL A 393 25.48 -9.53 7.64
N ASP A 394 25.96 -9.85 8.84
CA ASP A 394 25.17 -10.59 9.82
C ASP A 394 23.94 -9.81 10.29
N SER A 395 24.05 -8.48 10.43
CA SER A 395 22.89 -7.62 10.74
C SER A 395 21.85 -7.60 9.62
N VAL A 396 22.30 -7.55 8.35
CA VAL A 396 21.42 -7.60 7.18
C VAL A 396 20.78 -8.98 7.05
N PHE A 397 21.52 -10.05 7.33
CA PHE A 397 21.02 -11.42 7.36
C PHE A 397 19.93 -11.60 8.40
N GLN A 398 20.13 -11.12 9.63
CA GLN A 398 19.11 -11.17 10.69
C GLN A 398 17.84 -10.42 10.27
N SER A 399 17.99 -9.24 9.68
CA SER A 399 16.85 -8.45 9.21
C SER A 399 16.07 -9.15 8.09
N ILE A 400 16.74 -9.65 7.04
CA ILE A 400 16.07 -10.35 5.93
C ILE A 400 15.46 -11.67 6.40
N ASN A 401 16.12 -12.39 7.31
CA ASN A 401 15.57 -13.61 7.89
C ASN A 401 14.31 -13.34 8.73
N GLN A 402 14.25 -12.20 9.42
CA GLN A 402 13.03 -11.76 10.11
C GLN A 402 11.91 -11.49 9.10
N ASP A 403 12.18 -10.73 8.03
CA ASP A 403 11.18 -10.42 6.99
C ASP A 403 10.67 -11.68 6.27
N PHE A 404 11.56 -12.65 6.02
CA PHE A 404 11.22 -13.97 5.50
C PHE A 404 10.26 -14.71 6.42
N ARG A 405 10.58 -14.80 7.72
CA ARG A 405 9.74 -15.49 8.71
C ARG A 405 8.36 -14.85 8.83
N THR A 406 8.31 -13.52 8.89
CA THR A 406 7.06 -12.75 8.96
C THR A 406 6.21 -13.01 7.72
N SER A 407 6.79 -12.93 6.51
CA SER A 407 6.07 -13.19 5.25
C SER A 407 5.58 -14.64 5.14
N ASN A 408 6.34 -15.60 5.65
CA ASN A 408 5.94 -17.01 5.66
C ASN A 408 4.74 -17.23 6.59
N ILE A 409 4.75 -16.68 7.80
CA ILE A 409 3.59 -16.74 8.70
C ILE A 409 2.36 -16.07 8.08
N GLU A 410 2.50 -14.89 7.47
CA GLU A 410 1.39 -14.23 6.76
C GLU A 410 0.77 -15.13 5.69
N HIS A 411 1.62 -15.83 4.91
CA HIS A 411 1.16 -16.77 3.90
C HIS A 411 0.43 -17.97 4.52
N LEU A 412 0.98 -18.58 5.57
CA LEU A 412 0.35 -19.70 6.29
C LEU A 412 -1.02 -19.33 6.87
N LEU A 413 -1.12 -18.14 7.49
CA LEU A 413 -2.38 -17.62 8.02
C LEU A 413 -3.41 -17.36 6.91
N ALA A 414 -2.96 -16.91 5.73
CA ALA A 414 -3.84 -16.70 4.59
C ALA A 414 -4.41 -18.02 4.02
N LEU A 415 -3.59 -19.08 3.96
CA LEU A 415 -4.04 -20.41 3.50
C LEU A 415 -5.16 -20.97 4.37
N GLU A 416 -5.01 -20.85 5.70
CA GLU A 416 -5.98 -21.33 6.69
C GLU A 416 -7.10 -20.32 6.99
N LYS A 417 -7.16 -19.18 6.27
CA LYS A 417 -8.15 -18.10 6.48
C LYS A 417 -8.17 -17.51 7.91
N LEU A 418 -7.00 -17.49 8.55
CA LEU A 418 -6.75 -16.92 9.89
C LEU A 418 -6.13 -15.51 9.83
N ASN A 419 -6.18 -14.83 8.68
CA ASN A 419 -5.54 -13.54 8.41
C ASN A 419 -6.32 -12.32 8.95
N THR A 420 -6.75 -12.36 10.21
CA THR A 420 -7.41 -11.20 10.84
C THR A 420 -6.40 -10.10 11.18
N ALA A 421 -6.87 -8.85 11.25
CA ALA A 421 -6.00 -7.70 11.54
C ALA A 421 -5.22 -7.85 12.87
N ASP A 422 -5.87 -8.41 13.89
CA ASP A 422 -5.27 -8.63 15.21
C ASP A 422 -4.14 -9.68 15.18
N VAL A 423 -4.32 -10.74 14.38
CA VAL A 423 -3.32 -11.80 14.20
C VAL A 423 -2.10 -11.25 13.44
N LEU A 424 -2.32 -10.42 12.42
CA LEU A 424 -1.25 -9.80 11.63
C LEU A 424 -0.35 -8.87 12.47
N LEU A 425 -0.89 -8.21 13.50
CA LEU A 425 -0.08 -7.41 14.44
C LEU A 425 0.86 -8.25 15.29
N LEU A 426 0.54 -9.53 15.51
CA LEU A 426 1.29 -10.44 16.37
C LEU A 426 2.31 -11.30 15.62
N VAL A 427 2.43 -11.17 14.28
CA VAL A 427 3.33 -12.00 13.46
C VAL A 427 4.80 -11.91 13.91
N ASN A 428 5.23 -10.72 14.36
CA ASN A 428 6.58 -10.51 14.88
C ASN A 428 6.78 -11.02 16.33
N GLN A 429 5.75 -11.60 16.95
CA GLN A 429 5.73 -12.08 18.34
C GLN A 429 5.20 -13.52 18.40
N PRO A 430 6.01 -14.54 18.07
CA PRO A 430 5.53 -15.91 17.85
C PRO A 430 4.85 -16.53 19.09
N ALA A 431 5.36 -16.25 20.29
CA ALA A 431 4.74 -16.75 21.53
C ALA A 431 3.34 -16.15 21.77
N ASN A 432 3.15 -14.86 21.50
CA ASN A 432 1.86 -14.19 21.68
C ASN A 432 0.88 -14.57 20.56
N LEU A 433 1.39 -14.73 19.33
CA LEU A 433 0.64 -15.25 18.19
C LEU A 433 0.05 -16.63 18.50
N ILE A 434 0.88 -17.58 18.98
CA ILE A 434 0.43 -18.93 19.34
C ILE A 434 -0.66 -18.88 20.42
N ILE A 435 -0.50 -18.04 21.44
CA ILE A 435 -1.51 -17.87 22.50
C ILE A 435 -2.83 -17.35 21.91
N HIS A 436 -2.77 -16.37 21.02
CA HIS A 436 -3.95 -15.78 20.39
C HIS A 436 -4.65 -16.75 19.42
N LEU A 437 -3.90 -17.56 18.67
CA LEU A 437 -4.44 -18.62 17.82
C LEU A 437 -5.25 -19.64 18.63
N TYR A 438 -4.80 -20.00 19.83
CA TYR A 438 -5.55 -20.91 20.72
C TYR A 438 -6.78 -20.26 21.40
N GLN A 439 -6.98 -18.95 21.23
CA GLN A 439 -8.19 -18.25 21.69
C GLN A 439 -9.23 -18.09 20.57
N HIS A 440 -8.95 -18.63 19.38
CA HIS A 440 -9.81 -18.44 18.22
C HIS A 440 -11.21 -19.07 18.42
N PRO A 441 -12.31 -18.37 18.06
CA PRO A 441 -13.68 -18.84 18.27
C PRO A 441 -14.02 -20.17 17.59
N SER A 442 -13.31 -20.54 16.51
CA SER A 442 -13.54 -21.80 15.78
C SER A 442 -13.38 -23.04 16.66
N ILE A 443 -12.54 -22.97 17.71
CA ILE A 443 -12.32 -24.09 18.64
C ILE A 443 -13.63 -24.45 19.35
N ILE A 444 -14.37 -23.44 19.80
CA ILE A 444 -15.66 -23.62 20.49
C ILE A 444 -16.74 -24.02 19.47
N GLN A 445 -16.77 -23.36 18.31
CA GLN A 445 -17.78 -23.64 17.28
C GLN A 445 -17.73 -25.08 16.76
N ARG A 446 -16.53 -25.65 16.62
CA ARG A 446 -16.31 -27.04 16.21
C ARG A 446 -17.01 -28.06 17.12
N PHE A 447 -17.17 -27.74 18.41
CA PHE A 447 -17.82 -28.62 19.36
C PHE A 447 -19.34 -28.69 19.16
N TYR A 448 -19.99 -27.54 18.95
CA TYR A 448 -21.45 -27.47 18.77
C TYR A 448 -21.91 -27.79 17.34
N ALA A 449 -21.04 -27.56 16.34
CA ALA A 449 -21.32 -27.82 14.93
C ALA A 449 -20.15 -28.59 14.31
N PRO A 450 -20.19 -29.94 14.29
CA PRO A 450 -19.17 -30.72 13.60
C PRO A 450 -19.32 -30.53 12.07
N GLY A 451 -18.30 -29.97 11.42
CA GLY A 451 -18.23 -29.76 9.97
C GLY A 451 -16.77 -29.68 9.48
N ASP A 452 -16.54 -29.90 8.18
CA ASP A 452 -15.20 -30.07 7.58
C ASP A 452 -14.43 -28.76 7.29
N ALA A 453 -15.03 -27.59 7.51
CA ALA A 453 -14.47 -26.30 7.06
C ALA A 453 -13.86 -25.45 8.18
N TYR A 454 -13.17 -26.06 9.16
CA TYR A 454 -12.46 -25.33 10.22
C TYR A 454 -10.95 -25.26 9.97
N PRO A 455 -10.29 -24.16 10.36
CA PRO A 455 -8.84 -24.02 10.21
C PRO A 455 -8.08 -25.02 11.10
N ASP A 456 -6.94 -25.50 10.62
CA ASP A 456 -6.03 -26.34 11.41
C ASP A 456 -5.07 -25.49 12.26
N ILE A 457 -5.56 -25.08 13.43
CA ILE A 457 -4.78 -24.27 14.38
C ILE A 457 -3.54 -25.02 14.88
N HIS A 458 -3.61 -26.35 15.05
CA HIS A 458 -2.46 -27.11 15.53
C HIS A 458 -1.35 -27.19 14.48
N GLY A 459 -1.72 -27.46 13.22
CA GLY A 459 -0.78 -27.46 12.09
C GLY A 459 -0.09 -26.11 11.92
N VAL A 460 -0.84 -24.99 12.00
CA VAL A 460 -0.26 -23.64 11.93
C VAL A 460 0.70 -23.38 13.09
N VAL A 461 0.32 -23.74 14.32
CA VAL A 461 1.18 -23.54 15.50
C VAL A 461 2.49 -24.33 15.40
N ASP A 462 2.45 -25.56 14.91
CA ASP A 462 3.66 -26.38 14.76
C ASP A 462 4.60 -25.79 13.68
N GLN A 463 4.05 -25.29 12.57
CA GLN A 463 4.84 -24.61 11.53
C GLN A 463 5.43 -23.28 12.02
N VAL A 464 4.66 -22.47 12.77
CA VAL A 464 5.17 -21.23 13.40
C VAL A 464 6.31 -21.54 14.37
N ALA A 465 6.19 -22.64 15.12
CA ALA A 465 7.19 -23.04 16.08
C ALA A 465 8.47 -23.57 15.43
N GLU A 466 8.36 -24.30 14.32
CA GLU A 466 9.50 -24.73 13.51
C GLU A 466 10.26 -23.53 12.94
N LEU A 467 9.55 -22.49 12.47
CA LEU A 467 10.16 -21.28 11.91
C LEU A 467 10.91 -20.43 12.94
N TYR A 468 10.43 -20.39 14.18
CA TYR A 468 10.99 -19.54 15.26
C TYR A 468 11.71 -20.31 16.38
N ASP A 469 11.88 -21.63 16.24
CA ASP A 469 12.46 -22.53 17.25
C ASP A 469 11.80 -22.34 18.64
N GLN A 470 10.46 -22.32 18.66
CA GLN A 470 9.68 -22.14 19.89
C GLN A 470 9.33 -23.48 20.54
N ASP A 471 9.47 -23.56 21.87
CA ASP A 471 9.00 -24.70 22.65
C ASP A 471 7.47 -24.67 22.80
N VAL A 472 6.79 -25.31 21.85
CA VAL A 472 5.33 -25.43 21.82
C VAL A 472 4.80 -26.18 23.03
N ALA A 473 5.51 -27.19 23.52
CA ALA A 473 5.09 -27.99 24.66
C ALA A 473 5.02 -27.10 25.92
N ARG A 474 6.01 -26.23 26.13
CA ARG A 474 6.00 -25.26 27.23
C ARG A 474 4.89 -24.21 27.07
N LEU A 475 4.66 -23.71 25.85
CA LEU A 475 3.59 -22.72 25.60
C LEU A 475 2.19 -23.32 25.82
N ARG A 476 1.93 -24.54 25.30
CA ARG A 476 0.68 -25.27 25.53
C ARG A 476 0.47 -25.57 27.00
N LEU A 477 1.51 -26.00 27.73
CA LEU A 477 1.43 -26.23 29.17
C LEU A 477 1.13 -24.93 29.93
N THR A 478 1.77 -23.82 29.56
CA THR A 478 1.53 -22.50 30.16
C THR A 478 0.07 -22.06 29.93
N MET A 479 -0.46 -22.26 28.72
CA MET A 479 -1.84 -21.95 28.38
C MET A 479 -2.83 -22.85 29.13
N THR A 480 -2.55 -24.15 29.21
CA THR A 480 -3.33 -25.12 29.98
C THR A 480 -3.38 -24.73 31.45
N LEU A 481 -2.24 -24.40 32.06
CA LEU A 481 -2.18 -23.91 33.44
C LEU A 481 -2.93 -22.61 33.61
N LYS A 482 -2.85 -21.67 32.66
CA LYS A 482 -3.61 -20.42 32.70
C LYS A 482 -5.11 -20.72 32.72
N LEU A 483 -5.62 -21.54 31.79
CA LEU A 483 -7.04 -21.90 31.73
C LEU A 483 -7.51 -22.70 32.97
N LEU A 484 -6.67 -23.59 33.52
CA LEU A 484 -6.98 -24.35 34.73
C LEU A 484 -7.01 -23.49 36.01
N LEU A 485 -6.09 -22.53 36.12
CA LEU A 485 -5.90 -21.71 37.33
C LEU A 485 -6.63 -20.36 37.29
N THR A 486 -7.27 -20.02 36.16
CA THR A 486 -8.07 -18.79 36.08
C THR A 486 -9.30 -18.92 36.96
N VAL A 487 -9.32 -18.13 38.02
CA VAL A 487 -10.45 -17.91 38.92
C VAL A 487 -10.87 -16.47 38.72
N GLU A 488 -12.09 -16.24 38.23
CA GLU A 488 -12.61 -14.89 38.05
C GLU A 488 -12.69 -14.19 39.41
N LYS A 489 -12.06 -13.01 39.52
CA LYS A 489 -12.43 -12.05 40.55
C LYS A 489 -13.66 -11.34 40.02
N LYS A 490 -14.82 -11.46 40.69
CA LYS A 490 -15.95 -10.54 40.46
C LYS A 490 -15.39 -9.12 40.66
N HIS A 491 -15.13 -8.40 39.57
CA HIS A 491 -14.87 -6.98 39.62
C HIS A 491 -16.22 -6.31 39.82
N ASP A 492 -16.38 -5.58 40.91
CA ASP A 492 -17.44 -4.58 41.03
C ASP A 492 -17.19 -3.54 39.93
N GLN A 493 -18.25 -3.22 39.16
CA GLN A 493 -18.27 -2.35 37.96
C GLN A 493 -18.03 -3.13 36.65
N ASP A 494 -19.08 -3.74 36.12
CA ASP A 494 -19.92 -3.13 35.08
C ASP A 494 -21.20 -3.98 34.93
N GLN A 495 -22.35 -3.32 35.12
CA GLN A 495 -23.64 -3.88 34.78
C GLN A 495 -23.84 -3.73 33.27
N GLU A 496 -24.63 -4.64 32.70
CA GLU A 496 -25.07 -4.68 31.29
C GLU A 496 -24.11 -5.44 30.36
N GLU A 497 -24.06 -6.77 30.49
CA GLU A 497 -24.19 -7.68 29.34
C GLU A 497 -24.33 -9.13 29.85
N ASP A 498 -25.47 -9.74 29.48
CA ASP A 498 -25.80 -11.17 29.52
C ASP A 498 -25.74 -11.93 30.86
N ASN A 499 -26.90 -11.97 31.52
CA ASN A 499 -27.34 -13.05 32.41
C ASN A 499 -27.49 -14.42 31.68
N VAL A 500 -27.02 -14.55 30.44
CA VAL A 500 -26.88 -15.82 29.72
C VAL A 500 -25.67 -16.57 30.28
N SER A 501 -25.87 -17.11 31.49
CA SER A 501 -25.23 -18.28 32.11
C SER A 501 -23.69 -18.26 32.24
N GLN A 502 -23.21 -18.13 33.47
CA GLN A 502 -21.85 -18.57 33.85
C GLN A 502 -21.58 -20.03 33.45
N GLU A 503 -22.61 -20.87 33.33
CA GLU A 503 -22.54 -22.25 32.84
C GLU A 503 -22.00 -22.34 31.40
N ASN A 504 -22.38 -21.42 30.51
CA ASN A 504 -21.86 -21.37 29.14
C ASN A 504 -20.36 -20.99 29.09
N LYS A 505 -19.81 -20.31 30.10
CA LYS A 505 -18.39 -19.90 30.12
C LYS A 505 -17.48 -21.04 30.60
N GLU A 506 -17.93 -21.81 31.59
CA GLU A 506 -17.19 -22.98 32.07
C GLU A 506 -17.15 -24.09 31.03
N GLU A 507 -18.26 -24.33 30.33
CA GLU A 507 -18.33 -25.28 29.21
C GLU A 507 -17.35 -24.88 28.09
N LYS A 508 -17.35 -23.61 27.67
CA LYS A 508 -16.39 -23.08 26.68
C LYS A 508 -14.94 -23.25 27.11
N THR A 509 -14.63 -23.02 28.39
CA THR A 509 -13.29 -23.20 28.94
C THR A 509 -12.87 -24.68 28.92
N LEU A 510 -13.80 -25.59 29.24
CA LEU A 510 -13.56 -27.03 29.16
C LEU A 510 -13.31 -27.46 27.71
N ILE A 511 -14.10 -27.00 26.75
CA ILE A 511 -13.91 -27.30 25.32
C ILE A 511 -12.52 -26.85 24.85
N GLN A 512 -12.09 -25.64 25.22
CA GLN A 512 -10.74 -25.14 24.88
C GLN A 512 -9.63 -25.97 25.54
N LEU A 513 -9.80 -26.38 26.80
CA LEU A 513 -8.85 -27.26 27.49
C LEU A 513 -8.75 -28.61 26.79
N LEU A 514 -9.88 -29.23 26.44
CA LEU A 514 -9.92 -30.50 25.73
C LEU A 514 -9.26 -30.38 24.36
N TYR A 515 -9.47 -29.28 23.63
CA TYR A 515 -8.79 -29.04 22.36
C TYR A 515 -7.25 -28.98 22.52
N LEU A 516 -6.76 -28.26 23.53
CA LEU A 516 -5.31 -28.18 23.81
C LEU A 516 -4.71 -29.54 24.22
N LEU A 517 -5.47 -30.33 24.98
CA LEU A 517 -5.00 -31.59 25.56
C LEU A 517 -5.13 -32.76 24.57
N THR A 518 -6.13 -32.77 23.70
CA THR A 518 -6.26 -33.82 22.68
C THR A 518 -5.07 -33.86 21.69
N TYR A 519 -4.33 -32.76 21.56
CA TYR A 519 -3.14 -32.70 20.72
C TYR A 519 -1.85 -33.07 21.49
N GLY A 520 -1.35 -34.28 21.24
CA GLY A 520 -0.10 -34.80 21.80
C GLY A 520 -0.25 -36.17 22.45
N ASN A 521 0.66 -36.53 23.37
CA ASN A 521 0.57 -37.80 24.09
C ASN A 521 -0.37 -37.65 25.31
N PRO A 522 -1.54 -38.33 25.32
CA PRO A 522 -2.52 -38.20 26.40
C PRO A 522 -1.95 -38.62 27.76
N LEU A 523 -1.02 -39.59 27.78
CA LEU A 523 -0.41 -40.10 29.01
C LEU A 523 0.50 -39.08 29.68
N THR A 524 1.26 -38.29 28.91
CA THR A 524 2.17 -37.28 29.50
C THR A 524 1.36 -36.14 30.10
N GLN A 525 0.33 -35.69 29.40
CA GLN A 525 -0.57 -34.66 29.88
C GLN A 525 -1.37 -35.11 31.10
N ALA A 526 -1.89 -36.34 31.11
CA ALA A 526 -2.56 -36.91 32.28
C ALA A 526 -1.63 -37.01 33.50
N LYS A 527 -0.35 -37.34 33.31
CA LYS A 527 0.67 -37.27 34.39
C LYS A 527 0.86 -35.84 34.93
N HIS A 528 0.79 -34.82 34.08
CA HIS A 528 0.87 -33.42 34.54
C HIS A 528 -0.38 -33.01 35.31
N LEU A 529 -1.56 -33.40 34.84
CA LEU A 529 -2.85 -33.18 35.50
C LEU A 529 -2.95 -33.90 36.85
N SER A 530 -2.48 -35.15 36.95
CA SER A 530 -2.51 -35.90 38.21
C SER A 530 -1.58 -35.30 39.28
N ARG A 531 -0.42 -34.75 38.88
CA ARG A 531 0.47 -34.00 39.79
C ARG A 531 -0.21 -32.74 40.35
N LEU A 532 -0.96 -32.02 39.51
CA LEU A 532 -1.74 -30.84 39.96
C LEU A 532 -2.84 -31.22 40.96
N LEU A 533 -3.45 -32.40 40.80
CA LEU A 533 -4.45 -32.93 41.74
C LEU A 533 -3.82 -33.31 43.10
N GLY A 534 -2.59 -33.86 43.09
CA GLY A 534 -1.87 -34.29 44.28
C GLY A 534 -1.20 -33.17 45.09
N ASP A 535 -0.94 -32.01 44.47
CA ASP A 535 -0.23 -30.91 45.15
C ASP A 535 -1.17 -30.06 46.02
N GLN A 536 -1.31 -30.46 47.28
CA GLN A 536 -2.09 -29.78 48.32
C GLN A 536 -1.45 -28.46 48.80
N LYS A 537 -0.21 -28.14 48.41
CA LYS A 537 0.56 -27.00 48.95
C LYS A 537 0.50 -25.75 48.07
N HIS A 538 0.09 -25.88 46.81
CA HIS A 538 -0.07 -24.72 45.93
C HIS A 538 -1.31 -23.91 46.30
N ARG A 539 -1.10 -22.74 46.94
CA ARG A 539 -2.15 -21.74 47.29
C ARG A 539 -3.06 -21.29 46.13
N LYS A 540 -2.74 -21.65 44.88
CA LYS A 540 -3.50 -21.29 43.67
C LYS A 540 -4.48 -22.38 43.20
N VAL A 541 -4.41 -23.61 43.73
CA VAL A 541 -5.30 -24.71 43.32
C VAL A 541 -6.61 -24.61 44.11
N THR A 542 -7.70 -24.28 43.43
CA THR A 542 -9.05 -24.14 43.99
C THR A 542 -9.90 -25.38 43.71
N ASN A 543 -11.08 -25.49 44.32
CA ASN A 543 -12.00 -26.60 44.05
C ASN A 543 -12.46 -26.64 42.58
N ILE A 544 -12.64 -25.47 41.95
CA ILE A 544 -12.93 -25.37 40.51
C ILE A 544 -11.74 -25.85 39.64
N THR A 545 -10.50 -25.58 40.05
CA THR A 545 -9.32 -26.14 39.37
C THR A 545 -9.32 -27.67 39.47
N LYS A 546 -9.62 -28.24 40.64
CA LYS A 546 -9.69 -29.70 40.84
C LYS A 546 -10.81 -30.34 40.00
N LEU A 547 -11.97 -29.68 39.91
CA LEU A 547 -13.06 -30.07 39.02
C LEU A 547 -12.63 -30.10 37.56
N ARG A 548 -12.02 -29.01 37.06
CA ARG A 548 -11.55 -28.92 35.67
C ARG A 548 -10.51 -30.01 35.36
N VAL A 549 -9.57 -30.24 36.28
CA VAL A 549 -8.55 -31.28 36.15
C VAL A 549 -9.16 -32.67 36.07
N LEU A 550 -10.12 -33.00 36.96
CA LEU A 550 -10.81 -34.30 36.95
C LEU A 550 -11.64 -34.49 35.67
N ASN A 551 -12.40 -33.47 35.24
CA ASN A 551 -13.14 -33.52 33.97
C ASN A 551 -12.20 -33.77 32.79
N CYS A 552 -11.07 -33.05 32.69
CA CYS A 552 -10.10 -33.29 31.64
C CYS A 552 -9.50 -34.71 31.71
N LEU A 553 -9.15 -35.20 32.90
CA LEU A 553 -8.59 -36.55 33.08
C LEU A 553 -9.55 -37.65 32.59
N PHE A 554 -10.84 -37.56 32.93
CA PHE A 554 -11.85 -38.52 32.47
C PHE A 554 -12.12 -38.45 30.96
N HIS A 555 -11.85 -37.31 30.32
CA HIS A 555 -12.05 -37.15 28.87
C HIS A 555 -10.86 -37.58 28.02
N ILE A 556 -9.63 -37.55 28.57
CA ILE A 556 -8.40 -37.80 27.80
C ILE A 556 -7.92 -39.25 27.93
N VAL A 557 -8.30 -39.95 29.00
CA VAL A 557 -7.67 -41.21 29.43
C VAL A 557 -8.68 -42.21 29.98
N ASP A 558 -8.46 -43.51 29.74
CA ASP A 558 -9.29 -44.60 30.24
C ASP A 558 -9.18 -44.83 31.76
N ASP A 559 -10.21 -45.43 32.35
CA ASP A 559 -10.33 -45.71 33.79
C ASP A 559 -9.13 -46.50 34.36
N ASP A 560 -8.54 -47.42 33.60
CA ASP A 560 -7.37 -48.22 34.00
C ASP A 560 -6.10 -47.37 34.17
N VAL A 561 -5.90 -46.39 33.29
CA VAL A 561 -4.74 -45.50 33.34
C VAL A 561 -4.95 -44.43 34.41
N ILE A 562 -6.18 -43.99 34.66
CA ILE A 562 -6.52 -43.13 35.79
C ILE A 562 -6.16 -43.81 37.12
N TYR A 563 -6.49 -45.10 37.26
CA TYR A 563 -6.12 -45.88 38.44
C TYR A 563 -4.60 -45.91 38.66
N ASN A 564 -3.83 -46.18 37.59
CA ASN A 564 -2.36 -46.22 37.64
C ASN A 564 -1.71 -44.87 37.95
N LEU A 565 -2.39 -43.74 37.67
CA LEU A 565 -1.84 -42.39 37.87
C LEU A 565 -2.23 -41.75 39.19
N THR A 566 -3.33 -42.19 39.80
CA THR A 566 -3.92 -41.55 40.99
C THR A 566 -4.01 -42.47 42.22
N ASP A 567 -3.75 -43.77 42.05
CA ASP A 567 -3.95 -44.82 43.06
C ASP A 567 -5.39 -44.86 43.63
N LYS A 568 -6.37 -44.28 42.92
CA LYS A 568 -7.79 -44.26 43.28
C LYS A 568 -8.63 -44.90 42.18
N ARG A 569 -9.70 -45.60 42.56
CA ARG A 569 -10.68 -46.15 41.62
C ARG A 569 -11.45 -45.03 40.92
N ALA A 570 -11.79 -45.22 39.65
CA ALA A 570 -12.55 -44.27 38.85
C ALA A 570 -13.90 -43.90 39.50
N ASP A 571 -14.60 -44.87 40.10
CA ASP A 571 -15.88 -44.63 40.79
C ASP A 571 -15.75 -43.62 41.94
N HIS A 572 -14.73 -43.78 42.79
CA HIS A 572 -14.46 -42.83 43.88
C HIS A 572 -14.08 -41.44 43.39
N LEU A 573 -13.44 -41.35 42.22
CA LEU A 573 -13.10 -40.08 41.60
C LEU A 573 -14.32 -39.40 40.95
N ARG A 574 -15.29 -40.18 40.44
CA ARG A 574 -16.58 -39.65 39.96
C ARG A 574 -17.42 -39.11 41.12
N ASP A 575 -17.42 -39.80 42.26
CA ASP A 575 -18.05 -39.29 43.49
C ASP A 575 -17.35 -38.00 43.96
N GLU A 576 -16.01 -37.95 43.92
CA GLU A 576 -15.24 -36.73 44.23
C GLU A 576 -15.55 -35.59 43.26
N LEU A 577 -15.70 -35.87 41.97
CA LEU A 577 -16.06 -34.89 40.94
C LEU A 577 -17.42 -34.27 41.23
N GLN A 578 -18.44 -35.08 41.54
CA GLN A 578 -19.76 -34.58 41.95
C GLN A 578 -19.66 -33.67 43.19
N LEU A 579 -18.91 -34.07 44.20
CA LEU A 579 -18.68 -33.22 45.38
C LEU A 579 -17.95 -31.91 45.03
N PHE A 580 -16.99 -31.95 44.10
CA PHE A 580 -16.30 -30.75 43.65
C PHE A 580 -17.19 -29.78 42.87
N VAL A 581 -18.23 -30.25 42.17
CA VAL A 581 -19.24 -29.38 41.52
C VAL A 581 -19.94 -28.52 42.57
N TYR A 582 -20.38 -29.15 43.66
CA TYR A 582 -21.00 -28.42 44.76
C TYR A 582 -20.03 -27.51 45.50
N LEU A 583 -18.81 -27.98 45.77
CA LEU A 583 -17.78 -27.16 46.43
C LEU A 583 -17.36 -25.95 45.59
N SER A 584 -17.26 -26.08 44.26
CA SER A 584 -16.91 -24.95 43.39
C SER A 584 -18.03 -23.92 43.35
N LYS A 585 -19.29 -24.34 43.25
CA LYS A 585 -20.44 -23.43 43.30
C LYS A 585 -20.55 -22.73 44.67
N LEU A 586 -20.32 -23.44 45.77
CA LEU A 586 -20.31 -22.87 47.12
C LEU A 586 -19.14 -21.90 47.34
N ASP A 587 -17.94 -22.23 46.87
CA ASP A 587 -16.78 -21.33 46.91
C ASP A 587 -17.04 -20.04 46.11
N ALA A 588 -17.65 -20.14 44.93
CA ALA A 588 -18.05 -18.99 44.12
C ALA A 588 -19.09 -18.10 44.83
N ALA A 589 -19.95 -18.71 45.65
CA ALA A 589 -20.91 -18.03 46.50
C ALA A 589 -20.33 -17.58 47.86
N ASN A 590 -19.00 -17.65 48.03
CA ASN A 590 -18.25 -17.32 49.24
C ASN A 590 -18.60 -18.17 50.49
N PHE A 591 -19.16 -19.36 50.30
CA PHE A 591 -19.46 -20.31 51.38
C PHE A 591 -18.40 -21.43 51.44
N LYS A 592 -17.40 -21.26 52.31
CA LYS A 592 -16.27 -22.20 52.37
C LYS A 592 -16.59 -23.44 53.21
N ILE A 593 -16.68 -24.59 52.56
CA ILE A 593 -16.76 -25.91 53.21
C ILE A 593 -15.57 -26.77 52.78
N SER A 594 -15.02 -27.57 53.68
CA SER A 594 -14.02 -28.58 53.30
C SER A 594 -14.67 -29.81 52.64
N ILE A 595 -13.96 -30.48 51.74
CA ILE A 595 -14.41 -31.73 51.12
C ILE A 595 -14.69 -32.86 52.12
N SER A 596 -13.93 -32.95 53.22
CA SER A 596 -14.15 -33.95 54.27
C SER A 596 -15.49 -33.73 54.96
N HIS A 597 -15.79 -32.48 55.34
CA HIS A 597 -17.10 -32.13 55.91
C HIS A 597 -18.27 -32.39 54.95
N LEU A 598 -18.17 -32.04 53.66
CA LEU A 598 -19.27 -32.31 52.72
C LEU A 598 -19.48 -33.80 52.46
N ARG A 599 -18.40 -34.61 52.51
CA ARG A 599 -18.45 -36.06 52.33
C ARG A 599 -19.13 -36.76 53.52
N GLU A 600 -18.74 -36.38 54.73
CA GLU A 600 -19.17 -37.03 55.99
C GLU A 600 -20.50 -36.49 56.52
N ALA A 601 -20.85 -35.23 56.22
CA ALA A 601 -22.08 -34.62 56.72
C ALA A 601 -23.34 -35.14 56.00
N ASP A 602 -24.47 -34.99 56.70
CA ASP A 602 -25.77 -35.01 56.07
C ASP A 602 -25.90 -33.80 55.15
N LYS A 603 -26.20 -34.02 53.87
CA LYS A 603 -26.20 -32.98 52.82
C LYS A 603 -27.28 -31.94 53.12
N LEU A 604 -28.36 -32.35 53.77
CA LEU A 604 -29.42 -31.45 54.24
C LEU A 604 -28.97 -30.57 55.41
N SER A 605 -28.02 -31.01 56.24
CA SER A 605 -27.45 -30.17 57.30
C SER A 605 -26.65 -28.98 56.73
N VAL A 606 -26.02 -29.17 55.57
CA VAL A 606 -25.35 -28.10 54.82
C VAL A 606 -26.38 -27.10 54.29
N VAL A 607 -27.48 -27.58 53.71
CA VAL A 607 -28.61 -26.73 53.29
C VAL A 607 -29.16 -25.91 54.47
N HIS A 608 -29.38 -26.54 55.62
CA HIS A 608 -29.84 -25.84 56.83
C HIS A 608 -28.83 -24.79 57.31
N SER A 609 -27.53 -25.05 57.19
CA SER A 609 -26.47 -24.09 57.52
C SER A 609 -26.47 -22.86 56.61
N ILE A 610 -26.76 -23.05 55.31
CA ILE A 610 -26.93 -21.95 54.34
C ILE A 610 -28.16 -21.11 54.71
N LEU A 611 -29.29 -21.76 55.01
CA LEU A 611 -30.56 -21.09 55.31
C LEU A 611 -30.61 -20.40 56.67
N SER A 612 -29.78 -20.84 57.62
CA SER A 612 -29.70 -20.27 58.96
C SER A 612 -28.68 -19.13 59.06
N SER A 613 -27.82 -18.95 58.06
CA SER A 613 -26.84 -17.87 58.02
C SER A 613 -27.47 -16.55 57.57
N ALA A 614 -27.22 -15.49 58.34
CA ALA A 614 -27.71 -14.13 58.03
C ALA A 614 -27.12 -13.56 56.73
N THR A 615 -25.94 -14.02 56.30
CA THR A 615 -25.27 -13.53 55.08
C THR A 615 -25.64 -14.36 53.86
N HIS A 616 -25.69 -15.68 53.98
CA HIS A 616 -25.89 -16.58 52.84
C HIS A 616 -27.36 -16.83 52.50
N ARG A 617 -28.29 -16.62 53.43
CA ARG A 617 -29.72 -16.69 53.15
C ARG A 617 -30.19 -15.62 52.15
N HIS A 618 -29.47 -14.51 52.04
CA HIS A 618 -29.79 -13.42 51.10
C HIS A 618 -28.92 -13.43 49.85
N ASN A 619 -28.05 -14.43 49.68
CA ASN A 619 -27.25 -14.58 48.48
C ASN A 619 -27.95 -15.55 47.50
N PRO A 620 -28.30 -15.09 46.28
CA PRO A 620 -29.02 -15.92 45.30
C PRO A 620 -28.22 -17.16 44.89
N ASP A 621 -26.90 -17.05 44.75
CA ASP A 621 -26.04 -18.16 44.30
C ASP A 621 -26.03 -19.31 45.32
N THR A 622 -25.95 -19.01 46.62
CA THR A 622 -26.03 -20.03 47.68
C THR A 622 -27.42 -20.67 47.77
N LEU A 623 -28.48 -19.93 47.47
CA LEU A 623 -29.84 -20.47 47.46
C LEU A 623 -30.11 -21.37 46.25
N LYS A 624 -29.54 -21.04 45.08
CA LYS A 624 -29.56 -21.89 43.88
C LYS A 624 -28.91 -23.23 44.18
N VAL A 625 -27.70 -23.22 44.75
CA VAL A 625 -26.99 -24.44 45.17
C VAL A 625 -27.78 -25.23 46.22
N ALA A 626 -28.39 -24.55 47.20
CA ALA A 626 -29.23 -25.21 48.19
C ALA A 626 -30.46 -25.90 47.58
N ALA A 627 -31.07 -25.31 46.55
CA ALA A 627 -32.18 -25.92 45.80
C ALA A 627 -31.72 -27.15 45.00
N GLU A 628 -30.59 -27.06 44.30
CA GLU A 628 -29.99 -28.18 43.57
C GLU A 628 -29.64 -29.35 44.51
N MET A 629 -28.99 -29.06 45.65
CA MET A 629 -28.67 -30.08 46.66
C MET A 629 -29.92 -30.75 47.24
N CYS A 630 -31.01 -29.98 47.44
CA CYS A 630 -32.30 -30.54 47.86
C CYS A 630 -32.94 -31.42 46.77
N GLN A 631 -32.69 -31.15 45.48
CA GLN A 631 -33.21 -31.96 44.39
C GLN A 631 -32.43 -33.27 44.22
N GLU A 632 -31.10 -33.23 44.37
CA GLU A 632 -30.23 -34.39 44.13
C GLU A 632 -30.12 -35.33 45.34
N PHE A 633 -30.03 -34.82 46.58
CA PHE A 633 -29.63 -35.63 47.74
C PHE A 633 -30.73 -36.05 48.71
N GLY A 634 -31.99 -35.64 48.54
CA GLY A 634 -33.07 -36.22 49.36
C GLY A 634 -34.41 -35.49 49.40
N PRO A 635 -35.43 -36.08 50.05
CA PRO A 635 -36.69 -35.40 50.29
C PRO A 635 -36.53 -34.35 51.39
N ALA A 636 -36.11 -33.14 51.00
CA ALA A 636 -36.04 -32.00 51.91
C ALA A 636 -37.42 -31.70 52.53
N PRO A 637 -37.48 -31.30 53.82
CA PRO A 637 -38.73 -31.02 54.49
C PRO A 637 -39.44 -29.82 53.85
N GLN A 638 -40.77 -29.78 54.00
CA GLN A 638 -41.63 -28.77 53.41
C GLN A 638 -41.20 -27.34 53.80
N ASP A 639 -40.78 -27.14 55.06
CA ASP A 639 -40.33 -25.83 55.55
C ASP A 639 -39.05 -25.34 54.84
N THR A 640 -38.14 -26.24 54.48
CA THR A 640 -36.89 -25.89 53.76
C THR A 640 -37.21 -25.37 52.36
N TRP A 641 -38.09 -26.05 51.63
CA TRP A 641 -38.54 -25.60 50.31
C TRP A 641 -39.34 -24.30 50.38
N ALA A 642 -40.17 -24.12 51.40
CA ALA A 642 -40.91 -22.87 51.62
C ALA A 642 -39.96 -21.68 51.77
N VAL A 643 -38.90 -21.83 52.57
CA VAL A 643 -37.90 -20.77 52.79
C VAL A 643 -37.12 -20.49 51.51
N ILE A 644 -36.63 -21.52 50.80
CA ILE A 644 -35.85 -21.34 49.56
C ILE A 644 -36.67 -20.59 48.50
N LEU A 645 -37.90 -21.04 48.23
CA LEU A 645 -38.75 -20.43 47.21
C LEU A 645 -39.15 -18.99 47.57
N GLN A 646 -39.48 -18.73 48.84
CA GLN A 646 -39.82 -17.37 49.28
C GLN A 646 -38.63 -16.42 49.21
N GLN A 647 -37.41 -16.88 49.56
CA GLN A 647 -36.21 -16.04 49.46
C GLN A 647 -35.81 -15.79 48.00
N LEU A 648 -35.88 -16.80 47.12
CA LEU A 648 -35.60 -16.61 45.69
C LEU A 648 -36.59 -15.63 45.04
N VAL A 649 -37.86 -15.66 45.44
CA VAL A 649 -38.86 -14.66 45.01
C VAL A 649 -38.52 -13.27 45.55
N ALA A 650 -38.12 -13.16 46.82
CA ALA A 650 -37.75 -11.88 47.43
C ALA A 650 -36.51 -11.25 46.76
N LEU A 651 -35.57 -12.08 46.29
CA LEU A 651 -34.39 -11.66 45.53
C LEU A 651 -34.65 -11.46 44.03
N GLN A 652 -35.88 -11.68 43.56
CA GLN A 652 -36.31 -11.47 42.17
C GLN A 652 -35.58 -12.35 41.13
N GLU A 653 -35.14 -13.56 41.51
CA GLU A 653 -34.46 -14.52 40.62
C GLU A 653 -35.47 -15.28 39.73
N VAL A 654 -36.23 -14.55 38.92
CA VAL A 654 -37.39 -15.07 38.19
C VAL A 654 -36.98 -16.07 37.09
N SER A 655 -35.88 -15.81 36.38
CA SER A 655 -35.36 -16.68 35.32
C SER A 655 -35.00 -18.07 35.84
N TYR A 656 -34.33 -18.15 36.99
CA TYR A 656 -34.01 -19.42 37.65
C TYR A 656 -35.27 -20.12 38.18
N LEU A 657 -36.21 -19.36 38.76
CA LEU A 657 -37.49 -19.92 39.22
C LEU A 657 -38.34 -20.48 38.08
N HIS A 658 -38.29 -19.87 36.89
CA HIS A 658 -38.96 -20.40 35.69
C HIS A 658 -38.42 -21.77 35.27
N GLN A 659 -37.13 -22.05 35.51
CA GLN A 659 -36.51 -23.35 35.25
C GLN A 659 -36.73 -24.35 36.40
N LEU A 660 -36.63 -23.90 37.65
CA LEU A 660 -36.70 -24.76 38.83
C LEU A 660 -38.13 -25.27 39.09
N LEU A 661 -39.14 -24.39 39.05
CA LEU A 661 -40.50 -24.70 39.49
C LEU A 661 -41.18 -25.85 38.71
N PRO A 662 -41.09 -25.92 37.37
CA PRO A 662 -41.60 -27.06 36.62
C PRO A 662 -40.89 -28.37 37.00
N ASN A 663 -39.60 -28.30 37.30
CA ASN A 663 -38.77 -29.45 37.63
C ASN A 663 -39.02 -29.99 39.04
N ILE A 664 -39.40 -29.16 40.01
CA ILE A 664 -39.59 -29.61 41.41
C ILE A 664 -41.05 -29.95 41.77
N PHE A 665 -42.02 -29.64 40.91
CA PHE A 665 -43.44 -29.83 41.23
C PHE A 665 -43.81 -31.29 41.53
N HIS A 666 -43.13 -32.24 40.88
CA HIS A 666 -43.38 -33.68 41.10
C HIS A 666 -42.97 -34.15 42.51
N ILE A 667 -42.23 -33.34 43.27
CA ILE A 667 -41.83 -33.64 44.64
C ILE A 667 -43.02 -33.42 45.58
N PRO A 668 -43.50 -34.45 46.31
CA PRO A 668 -44.70 -34.35 47.15
C PRO A 668 -44.64 -33.22 48.17
N ALA A 669 -43.48 -33.03 48.82
CA ALA A 669 -43.25 -31.97 49.81
C ALA A 669 -43.37 -30.55 49.24
N VAL A 670 -43.18 -30.37 47.93
CA VAL A 670 -43.31 -29.07 47.24
C VAL A 670 -44.74 -28.87 46.76
N SER A 671 -45.36 -29.90 46.19
CA SER A 671 -46.73 -29.82 45.63
C SER A 671 -47.81 -29.41 46.64
N THR A 672 -47.58 -29.69 47.94
CA THR A 672 -48.48 -29.37 49.05
C THR A 672 -48.20 -28.01 49.70
N LEU A 673 -47.24 -27.23 49.20
CA LEU A 673 -46.85 -25.96 49.78
C LEU A 673 -47.95 -24.89 49.66
N PRO A 674 -48.32 -24.21 50.76
CA PRO A 674 -49.32 -23.15 50.72
C PRO A 674 -48.83 -21.90 49.97
N CYS A 675 -47.52 -21.62 49.97
CA CYS A 675 -46.93 -20.47 49.28
C CYS A 675 -46.73 -20.70 47.77
N LEU A 676 -46.95 -21.90 47.25
CA LEU A 676 -46.62 -22.25 45.86
C LEU A 676 -47.45 -21.43 44.87
N THR A 677 -48.76 -21.29 45.08
CA THR A 677 -49.63 -20.47 44.23
C THR A 677 -49.16 -19.00 44.17
N SER A 678 -48.75 -18.43 45.31
CA SER A 678 -48.22 -17.07 45.34
C SER A 678 -46.87 -16.95 44.63
N VAL A 679 -45.99 -17.94 44.76
CA VAL A 679 -44.68 -17.95 44.08
C VAL A 679 -44.86 -17.97 42.55
N TRP A 680 -45.72 -18.86 42.03
CA TRP A 680 -46.04 -18.90 40.60
C TRP A 680 -46.69 -17.59 40.12
N GLN A 681 -47.60 -17.01 40.90
CA GLN A 681 -48.21 -15.72 40.59
C GLN A 681 -47.16 -14.62 40.50
N THR A 682 -46.27 -14.50 41.51
CA THR A 682 -45.25 -13.47 41.56
C THR A 682 -44.22 -13.63 40.44
N CYS A 683 -43.82 -14.86 40.09
CA CYS A 683 -42.88 -15.12 38.98
C CYS A 683 -43.44 -14.73 37.61
N VAL A 684 -44.77 -14.68 37.45
CA VAL A 684 -45.41 -14.21 36.21
C VAL A 684 -45.65 -12.71 36.28
N THR A 685 -46.12 -12.18 37.40
CA THR A 685 -46.52 -10.77 37.48
C THR A 685 -45.34 -9.81 37.66
N LEU A 686 -44.30 -10.20 38.42
CA LEU A 686 -43.19 -9.31 38.76
C LEU A 686 -42.43 -8.81 37.52
N PRO A 687 -42.06 -9.67 36.54
CA PRO A 687 -41.38 -9.18 35.34
C PRO A 687 -42.28 -8.35 34.43
N LEU A 688 -43.58 -8.69 34.36
CA LEU A 688 -44.54 -7.94 33.53
C LEU A 688 -44.78 -6.53 34.05
N VAL A 689 -44.77 -6.33 35.37
CA VAL A 689 -44.93 -5.01 36.01
C VAL A 689 -43.70 -4.13 35.82
N ALA A 690 -42.52 -4.72 35.70
CA ALA A 690 -41.26 -3.99 35.54
C ALA A 690 -41.05 -3.43 34.12
N LEU A 691 -41.77 -3.95 33.12
CA LEU A 691 -41.61 -3.58 31.72
C LEU A 691 -42.47 -2.36 31.35
N THR A 692 -41.93 -1.51 30.48
CA THR A 692 -42.65 -0.35 29.92
C THR A 692 -42.56 -0.34 28.39
N PRO A 693 -43.65 -0.10 27.65
CA PRO A 693 -43.62 -0.04 26.19
C PRO A 693 -42.87 1.21 25.66
N PRO A 694 -42.24 1.15 24.47
CA PRO A 694 -42.21 0.03 23.52
C PRO A 694 -41.19 -1.06 23.90
N LEU A 695 -41.55 -2.32 23.68
CA LEU A 695 -40.70 -3.49 23.97
C LEU A 695 -39.71 -3.76 22.83
N ASP A 696 -38.45 -4.07 23.16
CA ASP A 696 -37.47 -4.57 22.21
C ASP A 696 -37.71 -6.05 21.81
N GLU A 697 -36.93 -6.59 20.87
CA GLU A 697 -37.10 -7.97 20.39
C GLU A 697 -36.83 -9.02 21.48
N GLN A 698 -35.83 -8.81 22.33
CA GLN A 698 -35.47 -9.72 23.43
C GLN A 698 -36.52 -9.72 24.56
N GLN A 699 -37.03 -8.54 24.92
CA GLN A 699 -38.12 -8.34 25.87
C GLN A 699 -39.40 -8.98 25.36
N ASN A 700 -39.70 -8.90 24.05
CA ASN A 700 -40.83 -9.60 23.46
C ASN A 700 -40.68 -11.13 23.58
N GLU A 701 -39.52 -11.70 23.29
CA GLU A 701 -39.27 -13.13 23.49
C GLU A 701 -39.40 -13.54 24.97
N PHE A 702 -38.87 -12.72 25.88
CA PHE A 702 -38.97 -12.96 27.31
C PHE A 702 -40.42 -12.91 27.82
N VAL A 703 -41.23 -11.96 27.35
CA VAL A 703 -42.66 -11.88 27.73
C VAL A 703 -43.45 -13.07 27.19
N VAL A 704 -43.12 -13.57 26.00
CA VAL A 704 -43.68 -14.82 25.46
C VAL A 704 -43.26 -16.01 26.34
N SER A 705 -42.01 -16.06 26.82
CA SER A 705 -41.55 -17.10 27.75
C SER A 705 -42.29 -17.06 29.09
N CYS A 706 -42.63 -15.87 29.61
CA CYS A 706 -43.43 -15.71 30.82
C CYS A 706 -44.86 -16.25 30.64
N TYR A 707 -45.45 -16.03 29.45
CA TYR A 707 -46.75 -16.61 29.09
C TYR A 707 -46.67 -18.14 28.98
N HIS A 708 -45.60 -18.67 28.37
CA HIS A 708 -45.37 -20.11 28.32
C HIS A 708 -45.25 -20.72 29.72
N PHE A 709 -44.46 -20.10 30.60
CA PHE A 709 -44.32 -20.50 31.99
C PHE A 709 -45.66 -20.49 32.75
N LEU A 710 -46.50 -19.48 32.54
CA LEU A 710 -47.86 -19.42 33.09
C LEU A 710 -48.69 -20.65 32.66
N VAL A 711 -48.66 -21.00 31.38
CA VAL A 711 -49.42 -22.14 30.83
C VAL A 711 -48.90 -23.49 31.36
N LEU A 712 -47.60 -23.59 31.65
CA LEU A 712 -47.01 -24.79 32.28
C LEU A 712 -47.39 -24.96 33.76
N SER A 713 -48.00 -23.94 34.40
CA SER A 713 -48.36 -24.01 35.81
C SER A 713 -49.47 -25.03 36.08
N PRO A 714 -49.24 -26.05 36.92
CA PRO A 714 -50.28 -27.01 37.32
C PRO A 714 -51.35 -26.37 38.23
N LEU A 715 -51.09 -25.15 38.72
CA LEU A 715 -51.97 -24.40 39.63
C LEU A 715 -52.70 -23.25 38.93
N LEU A 716 -52.77 -23.25 37.59
CA LEU A 716 -53.37 -22.19 36.78
C LEU A 716 -54.78 -21.77 37.27
N HIS A 717 -55.60 -22.73 37.70
CA HIS A 717 -56.95 -22.52 38.22
C HIS A 717 -57.02 -21.76 39.56
N ARG A 718 -55.91 -21.68 40.32
CA ARG A 718 -55.80 -20.97 41.61
C ARG A 718 -55.16 -19.59 41.48
N MET A 719 -54.64 -19.27 40.30
CA MET A 719 -53.93 -18.02 40.02
C MET A 719 -54.90 -16.89 39.66
N ASN A 720 -54.52 -15.64 39.93
CA ASN A 720 -55.30 -14.47 39.54
C ASN A 720 -55.00 -14.08 38.09
N LEU A 721 -55.63 -14.81 37.15
CA LEU A 721 -55.46 -14.61 35.72
C LEU A 721 -56.02 -13.27 35.22
N ALA A 722 -57.03 -12.72 35.90
CA ALA A 722 -57.60 -11.41 35.57
C ALA A 722 -56.61 -10.27 35.82
N TYR A 723 -55.77 -10.39 36.86
CA TYR A 723 -54.70 -9.43 37.14
C TYR A 723 -53.53 -9.59 36.15
N VAL A 724 -53.13 -10.83 35.82
CA VAL A 724 -52.09 -11.09 34.81
C VAL A 724 -52.49 -10.55 33.43
N ALA A 725 -53.76 -10.75 33.03
CA ALA A 725 -54.30 -10.20 31.81
C ALA A 725 -54.22 -8.67 31.75
N GLN A 726 -54.46 -7.99 32.88
CA GLN A 726 -54.32 -6.54 32.98
C GLN A 726 -52.88 -6.07 32.72
N GLN A 727 -51.88 -6.84 33.16
CA GLN A 727 -50.47 -6.52 32.91
C GLN A 727 -50.09 -6.69 31.42
N PHE A 728 -50.59 -7.74 30.77
CA PHE A 728 -50.42 -7.91 29.32
C PHE A 728 -51.14 -6.81 28.51
N GLU A 729 -52.33 -6.38 28.96
CA GLU A 729 -53.05 -5.24 28.37
C GLU A 729 -52.25 -3.94 28.48
N SER A 730 -51.59 -3.67 29.62
CA SER A 730 -50.74 -2.47 29.78
C SER A 730 -49.48 -2.49 28.91
N LEU A 731 -48.99 -3.67 28.54
CA LEU A 731 -47.88 -3.87 27.60
C LEU A 731 -48.34 -3.90 26.13
N GLN A 732 -49.62 -3.65 25.86
CA GLN A 732 -50.24 -3.71 24.53
C GLN A 732 -50.21 -5.10 23.86
N LEU A 733 -50.08 -6.18 24.63
CA LEU A 733 -50.07 -7.58 24.15
C LEU A 733 -51.45 -8.23 24.35
N TYR A 734 -52.42 -7.78 23.56
CA TYR A 734 -53.84 -8.15 23.70
C TYR A 734 -54.12 -9.64 23.42
N ALA A 735 -53.36 -10.29 22.55
CA ALA A 735 -53.52 -11.72 22.26
C ALA A 735 -53.20 -12.60 23.49
N LEU A 736 -52.12 -12.28 24.23
CA LEU A 736 -51.73 -13.00 25.44
C LEU A 736 -52.67 -12.69 26.62
N ALA A 737 -53.13 -11.44 26.73
CA ALA A 737 -54.14 -11.04 27.71
C ALA A 737 -55.45 -11.82 27.51
N LEU A 738 -55.91 -11.96 26.27
CA LEU A 738 -57.09 -12.73 25.93
C LEU A 738 -56.95 -14.20 26.34
N GLY A 739 -55.79 -14.82 26.07
CA GLY A 739 -55.50 -16.18 26.49
C GLY A 739 -55.61 -16.39 28.00
N CYS A 740 -55.17 -15.42 28.80
CA CYS A 740 -55.33 -15.45 30.26
C CYS A 740 -56.80 -15.35 30.70
N LEU A 741 -57.60 -14.49 30.05
CA LEU A 741 -59.02 -14.29 30.38
C LEU A 741 -59.88 -15.50 30.00
N LEU A 742 -59.56 -16.19 28.90
CA LEU A 742 -60.27 -17.40 28.46
C LEU A 742 -59.99 -18.61 29.35
N ALA A 743 -58.79 -18.69 29.95
CA ALA A 743 -58.45 -19.74 30.92
C ALA A 743 -59.23 -19.62 32.25
N SER A 744 -59.91 -18.49 32.51
CA SER A 744 -60.75 -18.26 33.70
C SER A 744 -62.24 -18.17 33.34
N PRO A 745 -63.10 -19.11 33.79
CA PRO A 745 -64.55 -19.06 33.59
C PRO A 745 -65.19 -17.73 34.05
N ALA A 746 -64.69 -17.15 35.14
CA ALA A 746 -65.21 -15.91 35.72
C ALA A 746 -64.88 -14.64 34.91
N SER A 747 -64.00 -14.74 33.90
CA SER A 747 -63.49 -13.59 33.15
C SER A 747 -63.97 -13.53 31.69
N HIS A 748 -64.91 -14.40 31.31
CA HIS A 748 -65.40 -14.53 29.93
C HIS A 748 -66.11 -13.26 29.40
N ASP A 749 -66.85 -12.55 30.25
CA ASP A 749 -67.49 -11.29 29.85
C ASP A 749 -66.46 -10.18 29.57
N ARG A 750 -65.33 -10.18 30.29
CA ARG A 750 -64.20 -9.27 30.03
C ARG A 750 -63.47 -9.67 28.75
N ALA A 751 -63.30 -10.97 28.49
CA ALA A 751 -62.72 -11.48 27.25
C ALA A 751 -63.52 -11.02 26.02
N ARG A 752 -64.86 -11.12 26.05
CA ARG A 752 -65.71 -10.65 24.93
C ARG A 752 -65.54 -9.16 24.66
N LYS A 753 -65.55 -8.34 25.71
CA LYS A 753 -65.32 -6.88 25.59
C LYS A 753 -63.95 -6.54 25.01
N LEU A 754 -62.91 -7.29 25.37
CA LEU A 754 -61.55 -7.06 24.84
C LEU A 754 -61.49 -7.37 23.34
N VAL A 755 -62.14 -8.46 22.89
CA VAL A 755 -62.23 -8.82 21.46
C VAL A 755 -63.02 -7.77 20.66
N GLU A 756 -64.14 -7.27 21.20
CA GLU A 756 -64.93 -6.21 20.57
C GLU A 756 -64.14 -4.91 20.37
N LEU A 757 -63.26 -4.57 21.32
CA LEU A 757 -62.50 -3.32 21.30
C LEU A 757 -61.17 -3.39 20.54
N LYS A 758 -60.53 -4.56 20.49
CA LYS A 758 -59.14 -4.76 20.02
C LYS A 758 -58.95 -5.94 19.08
N GLY A 759 -60.03 -6.42 18.45
CA GLY A 759 -60.02 -7.61 17.58
C GLY A 759 -58.96 -7.58 16.48
N THR A 760 -58.79 -6.43 15.81
CA THR A 760 -57.81 -6.28 14.71
C THR A 760 -56.36 -6.40 15.17
N GLU A 761 -56.01 -5.83 16.32
CA GLU A 761 -54.67 -5.92 16.89
C GLU A 761 -54.37 -7.32 17.45
N ILE A 762 -55.38 -8.00 17.96
CA ILE A 762 -55.29 -9.39 18.42
C ILE A 762 -54.97 -10.33 17.25
N GLU A 763 -55.68 -10.20 16.13
CA GLU A 763 -55.45 -11.03 14.94
C GLU A 763 -54.03 -10.85 14.37
N ALA A 764 -53.56 -9.60 14.24
CA ALA A 764 -52.21 -9.30 13.79
C ALA A 764 -51.10 -9.84 14.73
N GLN A 765 -51.31 -9.77 16.05
CA GLN A 765 -50.38 -10.34 17.03
C GLN A 765 -50.37 -11.87 16.98
N MET A 766 -51.54 -12.50 16.81
CA MET A 766 -51.65 -13.95 16.69
C MET A 766 -50.95 -14.48 15.43
N GLU A 767 -51.07 -13.81 14.29
CA GLU A 767 -50.32 -14.15 13.07
C GLU A 767 -48.80 -14.06 13.28
N LYS A 768 -48.34 -12.99 13.95
CA LYS A 768 -46.92 -12.79 14.29
C LYS A 768 -46.37 -13.91 15.20
N PHE A 769 -47.14 -14.34 16.21
CA PHE A 769 -46.74 -15.44 17.09
C PHE A 769 -46.82 -16.82 16.40
N CYS A 770 -47.72 -17.02 15.44
CA CYS A 770 -47.84 -18.28 14.70
C CYS A 770 -46.77 -18.46 13.62
N GLY A 771 -46.27 -17.37 13.03
CA GLY A 771 -45.23 -17.41 11.99
C GLY A 771 -43.82 -17.74 12.49
N GLY A 772 -43.55 -17.62 13.80
CA GLY A 772 -42.23 -17.82 14.41
C GLY A 772 -42.22 -18.85 15.55
N LYS A 773 -41.67 -20.04 15.29
CA LYS A 773 -41.06 -21.00 16.24
C LYS A 773 -41.84 -21.50 17.48
N SER A 774 -43.16 -21.35 17.63
CA SER A 774 -43.93 -22.16 18.60
C SER A 774 -45.36 -22.48 18.14
N PRO A 775 -45.55 -23.60 17.38
CA PRO A 775 -46.87 -23.98 16.85
C PRO A 775 -47.89 -24.34 17.93
N ILE A 776 -47.45 -24.65 19.16
CA ILE A 776 -48.32 -25.07 20.27
C ILE A 776 -49.06 -23.88 20.88
N ILE A 777 -48.36 -22.74 21.07
CA ILE A 777 -48.94 -21.52 21.65
C ILE A 777 -49.95 -20.91 20.67
N GLY A 778 -49.58 -20.87 19.38
CA GLY A 778 -50.46 -20.46 18.30
C GLY A 778 -51.74 -21.30 18.22
N HIS A 779 -51.62 -22.64 18.26
CA HIS A 779 -52.79 -23.54 18.24
C HIS A 779 -53.70 -23.41 19.47
N MET A 780 -53.13 -23.22 20.67
CA MET A 780 -53.91 -23.10 21.91
C MET A 780 -54.68 -21.77 21.97
N LEU A 781 -54.04 -20.67 21.54
CA LEU A 781 -54.68 -19.35 21.40
C LEU A 781 -55.69 -19.31 20.24
N LEU A 782 -55.40 -19.94 19.09
CA LEU A 782 -56.32 -20.04 17.95
C LEU A 782 -57.54 -20.90 18.28
N SER A 783 -57.38 -22.04 18.94
CA SER A 783 -58.52 -22.91 19.30
C SER A 783 -59.44 -22.24 20.32
N THR A 784 -58.90 -21.47 21.26
CA THR A 784 -59.67 -20.71 22.25
C THR A 784 -60.34 -19.47 21.64
N PHE A 785 -59.65 -18.73 20.76
CA PHE A 785 -60.22 -17.61 19.98
C PHE A 785 -61.38 -18.06 19.07
N LEU A 786 -61.20 -19.15 18.31
CA LEU A 786 -62.24 -19.72 17.45
C LEU A 786 -63.44 -20.27 18.24
N SER A 787 -63.22 -20.73 19.48
CA SER A 787 -64.32 -21.17 20.36
C SER A 787 -65.13 -20.00 20.93
N ALA A 788 -64.50 -18.84 21.14
CA ALA A 788 -65.15 -17.62 21.60
C ALA A 788 -65.98 -16.94 20.49
N ASN A 789 -65.44 -16.88 19.26
CA ASN A 789 -66.16 -16.37 18.07
C ASN A 789 -67.29 -17.29 17.59
N LYS A 790 -67.34 -18.56 17.99
CA LYS A 790 -68.47 -19.47 17.68
C LYS A 790 -69.66 -19.34 18.63
N LYS A 791 -69.56 -18.52 19.69
CA LYS A 791 -70.64 -18.25 20.65
C LYS A 791 -71.20 -16.81 20.60
N THR A 792 -70.79 -16.03 19.59
CA THR A 792 -71.46 -14.77 19.21
C THR A 792 -72.52 -15.02 18.15
#